data_AF-A0A1T4WHX7-F1
#
_entry.id   AF-A0A1T4WHX7-F1
#
_cell.length_a   1.000
_cell.length_b   1.000
_cell.length_c   1.000
_cell.angle_alpha   90.00
_cell.angle_beta   90.00
_cell.angle_gamma   90.00
#
_symmetry.space_group_name_H-M   'P 1'
#
loop_
_entity.id
_entity.type
_entity.pdbx_description
1 polymer ?
#
loop_
_entity_poly.entity_id
_entity_poly.type
_entity_poly.pdbx_seq_one_letter_code
_entity_poly.pdbx_strand_id
1 'polypeptide(L)'
;MSAPFSRILRRVGVGLMLVGAVCAQEDEGEGPVPRMQVALSQGLTKVRVYEPDEEKPQAIVIFGSGDGGWSPWEDAVAHWLRESAVMVVGLDLRNYAAKDYDQKTLVHDMATLATEAERRCESSEIPVIYGGWSMGAVQAVAAAGSVERSPQLRGLLLFSADSRGRYGLREKDELGITPEGPGTFGLAEFSAFMKDLRVAQFHGGADFMASTAWIQSLKSPKALYVMPGGNHGFNGPDDAFQAWVTRGLAWVLGDDSAAVAPAQEELPWGLSPLWPAAALSVVLTFIFLLSRRHSLRILVWSISIMGATGLVEALILKPSTVLDWMEQWLPLGVQDNSRLLLLFSGIGLITLARGLRRHKRIAWLLALILLSVSVVIHLTRAFDWHHALAAGLLLVPLIRWRSEFTARSDAPSLRLAFLGLPLLAVGLFVYSVFGLRQFSERGEFGEALTWADCFSGAGSALVWQKSDLDMDGSRKVRLFLSHVRGGSLLAALFVLGLTLRPVLASRLPEASVEDRDLVRRMIEADGRDPMDSFALLEDKRYFFNEDRTACIAYALWRKYAVALADPLGPERDRAGMITAFAKFCGRQDWEPIFYCAHVSNRPLYEEAGFVTVKVGEDARLDVADFKLEGGKFQNLRTARNKARKNGLTYEWYHAEPHPDHGLEAQLQLLSNHWLDQKHGGEMTFDLGSFSLLGIRTHGASIVRNPEGRMEAFATWLPYAQGKGRCLDLMRAREDVRDVMDFLIVEAIDHFKTQSVEQVSLGNAPLANVAAAQDPAELTREEKAVQFLFENFDRFYGYKSLFNFKKKYQPDWQGRYLAYQPRTSLAMVGLAVAGVHLPRGFRGLIRS
;
A
#
# COMPACT_ATOMS: atom_id res chain seq x y z
N MET A 1 0.05 -11.18 33.10
CA MET A 1 1.26 -11.94 32.70
C MET A 1 1.01 -12.59 31.35
N SER A 2 2.02 -12.49 30.47
CA SER A 2 2.26 -13.10 29.14
C SER A 2 1.14 -13.90 28.44
N ALA A 3 0.54 -13.30 27.40
CA ALA A 3 0.12 -13.88 26.11
C ALA A 3 -1.13 -13.16 25.55
N PRO A 4 -0.94 -12.08 24.75
CA PRO A 4 -1.60 -12.08 23.43
C PRO A 4 -0.83 -11.33 22.33
N PHE A 5 0.48 -11.10 22.48
CA PHE A 5 1.28 -10.37 21.49
C PHE A 5 1.71 -11.22 20.28
N SER A 6 1.76 -12.56 20.43
CA SER A 6 2.22 -13.49 19.38
C SER A 6 1.19 -13.73 18.25
N ARG A 7 -0.10 -13.48 18.49
CA ARG A 7 -1.16 -13.72 17.48
C ARG A 7 -1.30 -12.60 16.45
N ILE A 8 -0.83 -11.39 16.76
CA ILE A 8 -0.88 -10.24 15.83
C ILE A 8 0.31 -10.27 14.86
N LEU A 9 1.49 -10.69 15.32
CA LEU A 9 2.67 -10.89 14.47
C LEU A 9 2.50 -12.03 13.44
N ARG A 10 1.74 -13.08 13.76
CA ARG A 10 1.45 -14.17 12.80
C ARG A 10 0.52 -13.79 11.64
N ARG A 11 -0.30 -12.74 11.75
CA ARG A 11 -1.17 -12.27 10.65
C ARG A 11 -0.54 -11.17 9.79
N VAL A 12 0.48 -10.48 10.32
CA VAL A 12 1.30 -9.53 9.53
C VAL A 12 2.43 -10.26 8.79
N GLY A 13 2.92 -11.39 9.32
CA GLY A 13 3.99 -12.18 8.71
C GLY A 13 3.63 -12.98 7.45
N VAL A 14 2.34 -13.22 7.16
CA VAL A 14 1.93 -14.05 6.00
C VAL A 14 1.84 -13.25 4.69
N GLY A 15 1.84 -11.91 4.76
CA GLY A 15 1.87 -11.06 3.56
C GLY A 15 3.28 -10.71 3.06
N LEU A 16 4.34 -11.00 3.84
CA LEU A 16 5.72 -10.59 3.53
C LEU A 16 6.61 -11.72 2.97
N MET A 17 6.12 -12.97 2.89
CA MET A 17 6.92 -14.12 2.46
C MET A 17 6.91 -14.39 0.94
N LEU A 18 6.19 -13.61 0.14
CA LEU A 18 6.04 -13.88 -1.31
C LEU A 18 6.95 -13.07 -2.24
N VAL A 19 7.97 -12.37 -1.70
CA VAL A 19 8.93 -11.59 -2.51
C VAL A 19 10.37 -12.12 -2.42
N GLY A 20 10.63 -13.15 -1.59
CA GLY A 20 11.99 -13.68 -1.36
C GLY A 20 12.30 -15.03 -2.03
N ALA A 21 11.39 -15.57 -2.85
CA ALA A 21 11.47 -16.96 -3.33
C ALA A 21 11.50 -17.04 -4.86
N VAL A 22 12.50 -16.43 -5.48
CA VAL A 22 12.98 -16.81 -6.82
C VAL A 22 14.51 -16.60 -6.78
N CYS A 23 15.28 -17.56 -7.26
CA CYS A 23 16.76 -17.63 -7.22
C CYS A 23 17.38 -18.20 -5.93
N ALA A 24 17.05 -19.45 -5.62
CA ALA A 24 17.97 -20.34 -4.94
C ALA A 24 17.86 -21.73 -5.58
N GLN A 25 18.65 -21.96 -6.64
CA GLN A 25 19.08 -23.31 -7.00
C GLN A 25 20.51 -23.46 -6.48
N GLU A 26 20.69 -24.53 -5.72
CA GLU A 26 21.97 -25.05 -5.23
C GLU A 26 22.73 -25.67 -6.40
N ASP A 27 24.04 -25.45 -6.45
CA ASP A 27 24.98 -26.43 -6.99
C ASP A 27 26.27 -26.35 -6.17
N GLU A 28 26.70 -27.50 -5.67
CA GLU A 28 27.91 -27.73 -4.88
C GLU A 28 29.10 -28.03 -5.80
N GLY A 29 30.29 -27.54 -5.44
CA GLY A 29 31.57 -28.22 -5.72
C GLY A 29 32.33 -27.91 -7.02
N GLU A 30 33.65 -27.80 -6.86
CA GLU A 30 34.74 -27.93 -7.85
C GLU A 30 35.12 -26.72 -8.74
N GLY A 31 36.37 -26.26 -8.58
CA GLY A 31 37.07 -25.47 -9.59
C GLY A 31 38.03 -26.35 -10.42
N PRO A 32 38.27 -26.12 -11.72
CA PRO A 32 39.01 -27.08 -12.55
C PRO A 32 40.53 -26.95 -12.43
N VAL A 33 41.20 -28.10 -12.30
CA VAL A 33 42.64 -28.29 -12.52
C VAL A 33 42.90 -28.52 -14.02
N PRO A 34 43.91 -27.88 -14.65
CA PRO A 34 44.22 -28.09 -16.07
C PRO A 34 44.63 -29.54 -16.37
N ARG A 35 44.16 -30.09 -17.50
CA ARG A 35 44.27 -31.52 -17.85
C ARG A 35 45.31 -31.85 -18.93
N MET A 36 46.01 -30.87 -19.49
CA MET A 36 47.04 -31.10 -20.52
C MET A 36 48.09 -29.97 -20.56
N GLN A 37 49.34 -30.31 -20.85
CA GLN A 37 50.42 -29.36 -21.13
C GLN A 37 50.94 -29.61 -22.55
N VAL A 38 50.96 -28.56 -23.37
CA VAL A 38 51.40 -28.63 -24.77
C VAL A 38 52.55 -27.66 -24.97
N ALA A 39 53.61 -28.12 -25.64
CA ALA A 39 54.71 -27.26 -26.03
C ALA A 39 54.30 -26.43 -27.25
N LEU A 40 53.98 -25.16 -27.02
CA LEU A 40 53.67 -24.19 -28.07
C LEU A 40 54.87 -23.29 -28.32
N SER A 41 54.86 -22.53 -29.41
CA SER A 41 55.94 -21.62 -29.80
C SER A 41 56.23 -20.55 -28.74
N GLN A 42 55.22 -20.18 -27.94
CA GLN A 42 55.35 -19.23 -26.83
C GLN A 42 55.89 -19.84 -25.52
N GLY A 43 56.04 -21.16 -25.47
CA GLY A 43 56.48 -21.94 -24.32
C GLY A 43 55.51 -23.06 -23.94
N LEU A 44 55.82 -23.76 -22.85
CA LEU A 44 54.99 -24.83 -22.32
C LEU A 44 53.68 -24.24 -21.76
N THR A 45 52.57 -24.52 -22.45
CA THR A 45 51.27 -23.90 -22.19
C THR A 45 50.33 -24.93 -21.57
N LYS A 46 49.65 -24.54 -20.48
CA LYS A 46 48.61 -25.35 -19.85
C LYS A 46 47.31 -25.11 -20.58
N VAL A 47 46.67 -26.19 -21.06
CA VAL A 47 45.38 -26.12 -21.74
C VAL A 47 44.34 -26.94 -20.99
N ARG A 48 43.09 -26.47 -21.05
CA ARG A 48 41.94 -27.14 -20.45
C ARG A 48 41.40 -28.16 -21.44
N VAL A 49 40.99 -29.32 -20.96
CA VAL A 49 40.47 -30.38 -21.83
C VAL A 49 39.17 -30.89 -21.25
N TYR A 50 38.12 -30.85 -22.05
CA TYR A 50 36.79 -31.37 -21.73
C TYR A 50 36.55 -32.56 -22.66
N GLU A 51 36.64 -33.76 -22.09
CA GLU A 51 36.44 -35.01 -22.82
C GLU A 51 34.95 -35.39 -22.73
N PRO A 52 34.31 -35.72 -23.86
CA PRO A 52 32.94 -36.22 -23.84
C PRO A 52 32.88 -37.63 -23.26
N ASP A 53 31.68 -38.06 -22.89
CA ASP A 53 31.48 -39.37 -22.25
C ASP A 53 31.48 -40.52 -23.29
N GLU A 54 31.31 -40.23 -24.58
CA GLU A 54 31.40 -41.19 -25.67
C GLU A 54 32.84 -41.65 -25.99
N GLU A 55 33.01 -42.92 -26.37
CA GLU A 55 34.32 -43.50 -26.75
C GLU A 55 34.99 -42.79 -27.95
N LYS A 56 34.21 -42.16 -28.84
CA LYS A 56 34.73 -41.39 -29.98
C LYS A 56 33.96 -40.06 -30.14
N PRO A 57 34.62 -38.90 -30.00
CA PRO A 57 33.96 -37.61 -30.16
C PRO A 57 33.53 -37.39 -31.62
N GLN A 58 32.40 -36.71 -31.83
CA GLN A 58 31.95 -36.35 -33.17
C GLN A 58 32.75 -35.19 -33.78
N ALA A 59 33.40 -34.37 -32.94
CA ALA A 59 34.29 -33.29 -33.37
C ALA A 59 35.29 -32.91 -32.26
N ILE A 60 36.35 -32.20 -32.62
CA ILE A 60 37.29 -31.55 -31.72
C ILE A 60 37.16 -30.04 -31.89
N VAL A 61 36.92 -29.30 -30.81
CA VAL A 61 36.90 -27.83 -30.81
C VAL A 61 38.13 -27.30 -30.08
N ILE A 62 38.99 -26.57 -30.78
CA ILE A 62 40.04 -25.76 -30.16
C ILE A 62 39.44 -24.39 -29.83
N PHE A 63 39.22 -24.10 -28.55
CA PHE A 63 38.46 -22.95 -28.08
C PHE A 63 39.36 -21.91 -27.41
N GLY A 64 39.41 -20.69 -27.94
CA GLY A 64 40.14 -19.58 -27.35
C GLY A 64 39.28 -18.70 -26.43
N SER A 65 39.80 -18.33 -25.26
CA SER A 65 39.12 -17.38 -24.36
C SER A 65 39.10 -15.94 -24.90
N GLY A 66 38.33 -15.08 -24.23
CA GLY A 66 38.45 -13.62 -24.39
C GLY A 66 39.79 -13.06 -23.90
N ASP A 67 39.94 -11.75 -24.03
CA ASP A 67 41.06 -10.94 -23.51
C ASP A 67 41.11 -10.89 -21.96
N GLY A 68 39.98 -11.13 -21.30
CA GLY A 68 39.88 -11.38 -19.85
C GLY A 68 40.46 -12.72 -19.39
N GLY A 69 40.82 -13.62 -20.30
CA GLY A 69 41.27 -14.99 -19.98
C GLY A 69 40.10 -15.95 -19.74
N TRP A 70 40.40 -17.20 -19.37
CA TRP A 70 39.36 -18.24 -19.25
C TRP A 70 38.42 -18.01 -18.06
N SER A 71 37.14 -17.78 -18.32
CA SER A 71 36.13 -17.45 -17.31
C SER A 71 35.08 -18.57 -17.13
N PRO A 72 34.13 -18.44 -16.17
CA PRO A 72 33.01 -19.36 -16.06
C PRO A 72 32.13 -19.44 -17.32
N TRP A 73 32.14 -18.42 -18.19
CA TRP A 73 31.39 -18.44 -19.44
C TRP A 73 31.99 -19.43 -20.44
N GLU A 74 33.31 -19.40 -20.65
CA GLU A 74 33.98 -20.38 -21.53
C GLU A 74 33.86 -21.80 -20.96
N ASP A 75 33.87 -21.93 -19.63
CA ASP A 75 33.63 -23.19 -18.94
C ASP A 75 32.23 -23.73 -19.26
N ALA A 76 31.19 -22.90 -19.20
CA ALA A 76 29.82 -23.30 -19.54
C ALA A 76 29.69 -23.73 -21.01
N VAL A 77 30.24 -22.96 -21.96
CA VAL A 77 30.24 -23.32 -23.38
C VAL A 77 30.98 -24.63 -23.64
N ALA A 78 32.12 -24.84 -22.98
CA ALA A 78 32.88 -26.08 -23.10
C ALA A 78 32.10 -27.29 -22.56
N HIS A 79 31.37 -27.14 -21.45
CA HIS A 79 30.49 -28.19 -20.92
C HIS A 79 29.32 -28.50 -21.86
N TRP A 80 28.66 -27.49 -22.45
CA TRP A 80 27.58 -27.73 -23.42
C TRP A 80 28.05 -28.44 -24.70
N LEU A 81 29.25 -28.11 -25.17
CA LEU A 81 29.87 -28.81 -26.30
C LEU A 81 30.24 -30.24 -25.91
N ARG A 82 30.78 -30.46 -24.71
CA ARG A 82 31.05 -31.81 -24.16
C ARG A 82 29.79 -32.67 -24.13
N GLU A 83 28.67 -32.12 -23.65
CA GLU A 83 27.36 -32.79 -23.64
C GLU A 83 26.86 -33.13 -25.06
N SER A 84 27.36 -32.42 -26.07
CA SER A 84 27.10 -32.69 -27.49
C SER A 84 28.16 -33.63 -28.08
N ALA A 85 28.78 -34.54 -27.32
CA ALA A 85 29.80 -35.47 -27.81
C ALA A 85 31.02 -34.82 -28.49
N VAL A 86 31.37 -33.58 -28.13
CA VAL A 86 32.52 -32.84 -28.69
C VAL A 86 33.64 -32.75 -27.66
N MET A 87 34.88 -33.03 -28.09
CA MET A 87 36.06 -32.76 -27.28
C MET A 87 36.43 -31.28 -27.37
N VAL A 88 36.56 -30.59 -26.25
CA VAL A 88 36.98 -29.18 -26.23
C VAL A 88 38.39 -29.04 -25.64
N VAL A 89 39.29 -28.41 -26.39
CA VAL A 89 40.62 -28.01 -25.92
C VAL A 89 40.64 -26.49 -25.76
N GLY A 90 40.60 -26.05 -24.52
CA GLY A 90 40.56 -24.65 -24.12
C GLY A 90 41.94 -24.02 -24.01
N LEU A 91 42.18 -22.96 -24.79
CA LEU A 91 43.37 -22.12 -24.73
C LEU A 91 43.04 -20.79 -24.05
N ASP A 92 43.70 -20.50 -22.94
CA ASP A 92 43.65 -19.20 -22.28
C ASP A 92 44.48 -18.19 -23.07
N LEU A 93 43.80 -17.37 -23.86
CA LEU A 93 44.44 -16.45 -24.77
C LEU A 93 45.01 -15.21 -24.09
N ARG A 94 44.55 -14.84 -22.89
CA ARG A 94 45.18 -13.76 -22.11
C ARG A 94 46.62 -14.14 -21.74
N ASN A 95 46.81 -15.38 -21.31
CA ASN A 95 48.13 -15.91 -21.00
C ASN A 95 48.98 -16.15 -22.26
N TYR A 96 48.39 -16.67 -23.33
CA TYR A 96 49.08 -16.90 -24.60
C TYR A 96 49.54 -15.60 -25.27
N ALA A 97 48.70 -14.56 -25.25
CA ALA A 97 48.95 -13.27 -25.89
C ALA A 97 49.72 -12.27 -25.02
N ALA A 98 50.23 -12.70 -23.86
CA ALA A 98 51.10 -11.89 -23.01
C ALA A 98 52.43 -11.50 -23.70
N LYS A 99 52.82 -12.23 -24.75
CA LYS A 99 53.93 -11.90 -25.65
C LYS A 99 53.39 -11.66 -27.05
N ASP A 100 54.05 -10.79 -27.81
CA ASP A 100 53.75 -10.60 -29.22
C ASP A 100 54.06 -11.85 -30.02
N TYR A 101 53.23 -12.10 -31.04
CA TYR A 101 53.39 -13.17 -32.00
C TYR A 101 53.01 -12.70 -33.40
N ASP A 102 53.08 -13.60 -34.38
CA ASP A 102 52.61 -13.38 -35.74
C ASP A 102 51.61 -14.45 -36.15
N GLN A 103 51.00 -14.28 -37.33
CA GLN A 103 50.04 -15.25 -37.84
C GLN A 103 50.63 -16.67 -37.96
N LYS A 104 51.87 -16.79 -38.42
CA LYS A 104 52.53 -18.09 -38.61
C LYS A 104 52.65 -18.84 -37.28
N THR A 105 53.06 -18.15 -36.23
CA THR A 105 53.14 -18.69 -34.87
C THR A 105 51.78 -19.19 -34.40
N LEU A 106 50.73 -18.38 -34.56
CA LEU A 106 49.37 -18.75 -34.17
C LEU A 106 48.84 -19.96 -34.94
N VAL A 107 49.03 -20.00 -36.26
CA VAL A 107 48.61 -21.10 -37.12
C VAL A 107 49.30 -22.40 -36.71
N HIS A 108 50.62 -22.34 -36.48
CA HIS A 108 51.40 -23.50 -36.04
C HIS A 108 50.94 -24.02 -34.67
N ASP A 109 50.72 -23.12 -33.72
CA ASP A 109 50.31 -23.49 -32.35
C ASP A 109 48.88 -24.05 -32.32
N MET A 110 47.94 -23.47 -33.06
CA MET A 110 46.57 -23.99 -33.19
C MET A 110 46.52 -25.35 -33.91
N ALA A 111 47.38 -25.57 -34.91
CA ALA A 111 47.53 -26.88 -35.54
C ALA A 111 48.13 -27.91 -34.57
N THR A 112 49.13 -27.52 -33.77
CA THR A 112 49.75 -28.36 -32.74
C THR A 112 48.74 -28.80 -31.68
N LEU A 113 47.87 -27.88 -31.23
CA LEU A 113 46.77 -28.20 -30.31
C LEU A 113 45.78 -29.21 -30.92
N ALA A 114 45.44 -29.05 -32.20
CA ALA A 114 44.58 -29.99 -32.91
C ALA A 114 45.23 -31.38 -33.02
N THR A 115 46.50 -31.47 -33.41
CA THR A 115 47.22 -32.74 -33.52
C THR A 115 47.36 -33.44 -32.17
N GLU A 116 47.62 -32.73 -31.08
CA GLU A 116 47.68 -33.33 -29.75
C GLU A 116 46.31 -33.82 -29.27
N ALA A 117 45.23 -33.10 -29.61
CA ALA A 117 43.87 -33.55 -29.34
C ALA A 117 43.52 -34.81 -30.14
N GLU A 118 43.84 -34.85 -31.44
CA GLU A 118 43.64 -36.01 -32.32
C GLU A 118 44.39 -37.24 -31.81
N ARG A 119 45.65 -37.07 -31.38
CA ARG A 119 46.47 -38.14 -30.79
C ARG A 119 45.79 -38.77 -29.58
N ARG A 120 45.10 -37.95 -28.79
CA ARG A 120 44.41 -38.35 -27.57
C ARG A 120 43.06 -39.04 -27.84
N CYS A 121 42.42 -38.74 -28.97
CA CYS A 121 41.23 -39.44 -29.45
C CYS A 121 41.54 -40.76 -30.19
N GLU A 122 42.82 -41.15 -30.31
CA GLU A 122 43.29 -42.34 -31.04
C GLU A 122 42.72 -42.46 -32.47
N SER A 123 42.37 -41.33 -33.10
CA SER A 123 41.75 -41.29 -34.42
C SER A 123 42.14 -40.03 -35.19
N SER A 124 42.73 -40.20 -36.37
CA SER A 124 43.21 -39.09 -37.21
C SER A 124 42.17 -38.54 -38.19
N GLU A 125 40.89 -38.94 -38.07
CA GLU A 125 39.81 -38.58 -39.00
C GLU A 125 38.68 -37.73 -38.36
N ILE A 126 38.85 -37.29 -37.11
CA ILE A 126 37.83 -36.49 -36.42
C ILE A 126 37.85 -35.05 -36.95
N PRO A 127 36.70 -34.44 -37.30
CA PRO A 127 36.66 -33.06 -37.78
C PRO A 127 37.08 -32.09 -36.68
N VAL A 128 37.99 -31.17 -37.02
CA VAL A 128 38.47 -30.10 -36.13
C VAL A 128 37.69 -28.82 -36.41
N ILE A 129 37.34 -28.09 -35.36
CA ILE A 129 36.67 -26.79 -35.39
C ILE A 129 37.51 -25.82 -34.57
N TYR A 130 37.76 -24.61 -35.08
CA TYR A 130 38.33 -23.54 -34.27
C TYR A 130 37.20 -22.65 -33.75
N GLY A 131 37.23 -22.33 -32.46
CA GLY A 131 36.24 -21.47 -31.86
C GLY A 131 36.83 -20.55 -30.81
N GLY A 132 36.02 -19.62 -30.33
CA GLY A 132 36.42 -18.76 -29.24
C GLY A 132 35.46 -17.61 -29.02
N TRP A 133 35.71 -16.86 -27.95
CA TRP A 133 34.96 -15.67 -27.57
C TRP A 133 35.80 -14.41 -27.68
N SER A 134 35.20 -13.35 -28.21
CA SER A 134 35.82 -12.04 -28.37
C SER A 134 37.20 -12.16 -29.06
N MET A 135 38.30 -11.86 -28.37
CA MET A 135 39.67 -12.07 -28.85
C MET A 135 39.89 -13.48 -29.41
N GLY A 136 39.40 -14.53 -28.75
CA GLY A 136 39.56 -15.91 -29.22
C GLY A 136 38.80 -16.23 -30.49
N ALA A 137 37.63 -15.62 -30.69
CA ALA A 137 36.90 -15.74 -31.94
C ALA A 137 37.69 -15.11 -33.10
N VAL A 138 38.31 -13.96 -32.85
CA VAL A 138 39.15 -13.25 -33.81
C VAL A 138 40.43 -14.03 -34.14
N GLN A 139 41.10 -14.62 -33.15
CA GLN A 139 42.28 -15.46 -33.38
C GLN A 139 41.95 -16.76 -34.13
N ALA A 140 40.80 -17.37 -33.85
CA ALA A 140 40.35 -18.56 -34.58
C ALA A 140 40.24 -18.31 -36.09
N VAL A 141 39.78 -17.12 -36.49
CA VAL A 141 39.70 -16.70 -37.90
C VAL A 141 41.10 -16.49 -38.49
N ALA A 142 42.01 -15.84 -37.76
CA ALA A 142 43.39 -15.65 -38.22
C ALA A 142 44.16 -16.97 -38.40
N ALA A 143 43.95 -17.93 -37.49
CA ALA A 143 44.52 -19.27 -37.55
C ALA A 143 43.94 -20.10 -38.72
N ALA A 144 42.64 -19.96 -38.99
CA ALA A 144 42.01 -20.60 -40.15
C ALA A 144 42.41 -19.94 -41.48
N GLY A 145 42.90 -18.70 -41.47
CA GLY A 145 43.25 -17.91 -42.65
C GLY A 145 44.56 -18.29 -43.36
N SER A 146 45.10 -19.50 -43.16
CA SER A 146 46.38 -19.96 -43.74
C SER A 146 46.25 -21.34 -44.37
N VAL A 147 47.06 -21.64 -45.40
CA VAL A 147 47.17 -22.98 -45.99
C VAL A 147 47.92 -23.97 -45.09
N GLU A 148 48.65 -23.48 -44.09
CA GLU A 148 49.42 -24.28 -43.12
C GLU A 148 48.58 -24.70 -41.88
N ARG A 149 47.26 -24.41 -41.89
CA ARG A 149 46.32 -24.81 -40.83
C ARG A 149 46.12 -26.32 -40.77
N SER A 150 45.45 -26.82 -39.71
CA SER A 150 45.12 -28.26 -39.59
C SER A 150 44.36 -28.76 -40.83
N PRO A 151 44.77 -29.90 -41.43
CA PRO A 151 44.08 -30.48 -42.59
C PRO A 151 42.68 -31.02 -42.26
N GLN A 152 42.39 -31.25 -40.98
CA GLN A 152 41.08 -31.71 -40.50
C GLN A 152 40.13 -30.57 -40.13
N LEU A 153 40.54 -29.30 -40.27
CA LEU A 153 39.68 -28.17 -39.97
C LEU A 153 38.46 -28.13 -40.91
N ARG A 154 37.24 -28.20 -40.34
CA ARG A 154 35.97 -28.19 -41.07
C ARG A 154 35.14 -26.93 -40.90
N GLY A 155 35.38 -26.15 -39.83
CA GLY A 155 34.68 -24.89 -39.66
C GLY A 155 35.03 -24.11 -38.41
N LEU A 156 34.22 -23.08 -38.15
CA LEU A 156 34.45 -22.06 -37.12
C LEU A 156 33.21 -21.83 -36.25
N LEU A 157 33.41 -21.74 -34.92
CA LEU A 157 32.38 -21.36 -33.93
C LEU A 157 32.79 -20.08 -33.21
N LEU A 158 32.25 -18.94 -33.65
CA LEU A 158 32.73 -17.62 -33.29
C LEU A 158 31.73 -16.88 -32.40
N PHE A 159 32.13 -16.48 -31.20
CA PHE A 159 31.27 -15.76 -30.26
C PHE A 159 31.75 -14.32 -30.13
N SER A 160 30.92 -13.35 -30.54
CA SER A 160 31.22 -11.92 -30.50
C SER A 160 32.54 -11.55 -31.21
N ALA A 161 32.79 -12.15 -32.39
CA ALA A 161 33.96 -11.84 -33.20
C ALA A 161 33.85 -10.43 -33.81
N ASP A 162 34.81 -9.55 -33.47
CA ASP A 162 34.93 -8.22 -34.08
C ASP A 162 35.61 -8.28 -35.46
N SER A 163 35.54 -7.19 -36.22
CA SER A 163 36.07 -7.04 -37.58
C SER A 163 37.60 -7.00 -37.68
N ARG A 164 38.31 -6.71 -36.57
CA ARG A 164 39.77 -6.65 -36.53
C ARG A 164 40.33 -7.32 -35.27
N GLY A 165 41.56 -7.81 -35.39
CA GLY A 165 42.34 -8.40 -34.31
C GLY A 165 43.76 -7.86 -34.23
N ARG A 166 44.50 -8.32 -33.23
CA ARG A 166 45.93 -8.06 -33.05
C ARG A 166 46.65 -9.36 -32.70
N TYR A 167 47.89 -9.53 -33.17
CA TYR A 167 48.77 -10.57 -32.63
C TYR A 167 49.49 -10.04 -31.37
N GLY A 168 49.06 -10.53 -30.21
CA GLY A 168 49.47 -10.03 -28.88
C GLY A 168 48.40 -9.12 -28.23
N LEU A 169 48.55 -8.86 -26.93
CA LEU A 169 47.64 -8.02 -26.13
C LEU A 169 48.33 -6.70 -25.71
N ARG A 170 47.59 -5.59 -25.66
CA ARG A 170 48.05 -4.29 -25.12
C ARG A 170 47.07 -3.80 -24.07
N GLU A 171 47.55 -3.00 -23.11
CA GLU A 171 46.72 -2.38 -22.06
C GLU A 171 45.54 -1.57 -22.65
N LYS A 172 45.75 -0.90 -23.79
CA LYS A 172 44.70 -0.14 -24.47
C LYS A 172 43.64 -1.01 -25.16
N ASP A 173 43.96 -2.27 -25.46
CA ASP A 173 43.05 -3.19 -26.15
C ASP A 173 42.02 -3.79 -25.16
N GLU A 174 42.26 -3.70 -23.84
CA GLU A 174 41.33 -4.11 -22.76
C GLU A 174 40.13 -3.15 -22.58
N LEU A 175 40.11 -2.02 -23.29
CA LEU A 175 39.04 -1.01 -23.23
C LEU A 175 37.87 -1.32 -24.19
N GLY A 176 37.89 -2.47 -24.87
CA GLY A 176 36.79 -2.87 -25.78
C GLY A 176 36.73 -2.09 -27.09
N ILE A 177 37.83 -1.43 -27.46
CA ILE A 177 37.96 -0.65 -28.69
C ILE A 177 38.66 -1.51 -29.74
N THR A 178 38.13 -1.53 -30.97
CA THR A 178 38.73 -2.26 -32.10
C THR A 178 40.22 -1.89 -32.28
N PRO A 179 41.14 -2.88 -32.33
CA PRO A 179 42.57 -2.61 -32.31
C PRO A 179 43.08 -1.98 -33.63
N GLU A 180 43.87 -0.91 -33.50
CA GLU A 180 44.53 -0.20 -34.60
C GLU A 180 46.07 -0.15 -34.46
N GLY A 181 46.77 0.03 -35.58
CA GLY A 181 48.24 0.19 -35.64
C GLY A 181 49.01 -1.10 -35.97
N PRO A 182 50.35 -1.10 -35.79
CA PRO A 182 51.21 -2.24 -36.14
C PRO A 182 50.81 -3.53 -35.43
N GLY A 183 50.86 -4.67 -36.14
CA GLY A 183 50.48 -5.98 -35.59
C GLY A 183 48.98 -6.27 -35.54
N THR A 184 48.14 -5.39 -36.13
CA THR A 184 46.69 -5.60 -36.28
C THR A 184 46.34 -6.15 -37.66
N PHE A 185 45.22 -6.87 -37.76
CA PHE A 185 44.74 -7.50 -38.98
C PHE A 185 43.21 -7.41 -39.09
N GLY A 186 42.68 -7.33 -40.30
CA GLY A 186 41.23 -7.42 -40.55
C GLY A 186 40.79 -8.85 -40.85
N LEU A 187 39.68 -9.30 -40.27
CA LEU A 187 39.20 -10.67 -40.48
C LEU A 187 38.78 -10.94 -41.94
N ALA A 188 38.26 -9.91 -42.62
CA ALA A 188 37.86 -10.00 -44.04
C ALA A 188 39.03 -10.39 -44.97
N GLU A 189 40.27 -10.09 -44.58
CA GLU A 189 41.49 -10.40 -45.34
C GLU A 189 41.67 -11.92 -45.51
N PHE A 190 41.17 -12.72 -44.55
CA PHE A 190 41.29 -14.17 -44.56
C PHE A 190 40.19 -14.88 -45.37
N SER A 191 39.18 -14.17 -45.87
CA SER A 191 38.03 -14.79 -46.55
C SER A 191 38.43 -15.67 -47.74
N ALA A 192 39.53 -15.36 -48.44
CA ALA A 192 39.97 -16.13 -49.59
C ALA A 192 40.46 -17.53 -49.22
N PHE A 193 41.00 -17.70 -48.01
CA PHE A 193 41.59 -18.94 -47.51
C PHE A 193 40.57 -19.86 -46.83
N MET A 194 39.39 -19.37 -46.48
CA MET A 194 38.38 -20.13 -45.72
C MET A 194 37.21 -20.63 -46.57
N LYS A 195 37.28 -20.58 -47.91
CA LYS A 195 36.13 -20.84 -48.82
C LYS A 195 35.46 -22.21 -48.62
N ASP A 196 36.24 -23.18 -48.15
CA ASP A 196 35.89 -24.57 -47.89
C ASP A 196 35.37 -24.82 -46.46
N LEU A 197 35.39 -23.80 -45.58
CA LEU A 197 34.99 -23.90 -44.18
C LEU A 197 33.58 -23.36 -43.94
N ARG A 198 32.83 -23.99 -43.04
CA ARG A 198 31.56 -23.44 -42.55
C ARG A 198 31.79 -22.54 -41.34
N VAL A 199 31.22 -21.33 -41.35
CA VAL A 199 31.38 -20.35 -40.25
C VAL A 199 30.05 -20.12 -39.55
N ALA A 200 29.97 -20.42 -38.25
CA ALA A 200 28.88 -20.00 -37.39
C ALA A 200 29.37 -18.86 -36.50
N GLN A 201 28.72 -17.70 -36.59
CA GLN A 201 28.98 -16.57 -35.69
C GLN A 201 27.74 -16.29 -34.83
N PHE A 202 27.97 -16.13 -33.55
CA PHE A 202 27.01 -15.71 -32.55
C PHE A 202 27.29 -14.26 -32.18
N HIS A 203 26.26 -13.44 -32.13
CA HIS A 203 26.38 -12.03 -31.80
C HIS A 203 25.23 -11.60 -30.88
N GLY A 204 25.56 -10.94 -29.78
CA GLY A 204 24.56 -10.30 -28.94
C GLY A 204 23.92 -9.13 -29.69
N GLY A 205 22.60 -9.05 -29.75
CA GLY A 205 21.90 -7.95 -30.42
C GLY A 205 22.11 -6.58 -29.76
N ALA A 206 22.68 -6.54 -28.55
CA ALA A 206 23.11 -5.35 -27.82
C ALA A 206 24.65 -5.26 -27.69
N ASP A 207 25.39 -6.09 -28.43
CA ASP A 207 26.85 -6.09 -28.42
C ASP A 207 27.39 -4.98 -29.34
N PHE A 208 27.72 -3.84 -28.75
CA PHE A 208 28.33 -2.70 -29.45
C PHE A 208 29.86 -2.84 -29.60
N MET A 209 30.47 -3.85 -28.97
CA MET A 209 31.92 -4.03 -28.95
C MET A 209 32.43 -4.87 -30.13
N ALA A 210 31.54 -5.66 -30.77
CA ALA A 210 31.90 -6.49 -31.92
C ALA A 210 31.11 -6.11 -33.18
N SER A 211 31.80 -5.94 -34.31
CA SER A 211 31.16 -5.69 -35.59
C SER A 211 30.84 -6.98 -36.35
N THR A 212 29.60 -7.12 -36.82
CA THR A 212 29.18 -8.21 -37.72
C THR A 212 29.46 -7.92 -39.20
N ALA A 213 29.99 -6.74 -39.55
CA ALA A 213 30.16 -6.34 -40.96
C ALA A 213 31.09 -7.29 -41.75
N TRP A 214 32.12 -7.83 -41.10
CA TRP A 214 33.10 -8.70 -41.77
C TRP A 214 32.49 -10.04 -42.18
N ILE A 215 31.57 -10.62 -41.40
CA ILE A 215 30.98 -11.92 -41.71
C ILE A 215 30.18 -11.84 -43.01
N GLN A 216 29.53 -10.70 -43.27
CA GLN A 216 28.78 -10.48 -44.50
C GLN A 216 29.71 -10.48 -45.73
N SER A 217 30.98 -10.11 -45.55
CA SER A 217 32.00 -10.14 -46.61
C SER A 217 32.58 -11.53 -46.89
N LEU A 218 32.33 -12.53 -46.03
CA LEU A 218 32.84 -13.90 -46.23
C LEU A 218 32.26 -14.56 -47.48
N LYS A 219 33.14 -15.17 -48.28
CA LYS A 219 32.79 -16.02 -49.43
C LYS A 219 32.46 -17.47 -49.05
N SER A 220 32.71 -17.85 -47.80
CA SER A 220 32.46 -19.17 -47.25
C SER A 220 30.99 -19.36 -46.84
N PRO A 221 30.47 -20.61 -46.77
CA PRO A 221 29.18 -20.87 -46.15
C PRO A 221 29.16 -20.34 -44.71
N LYS A 222 28.14 -19.55 -44.37
CA LYS A 222 28.05 -18.85 -43.08
C LYS A 222 26.65 -18.83 -42.51
N ALA A 223 26.55 -18.89 -41.19
CA ALA A 223 25.35 -18.63 -40.41
C ALA A 223 25.66 -17.56 -39.36
N LEU A 224 24.81 -16.54 -39.28
CA LEU A 224 24.91 -15.48 -38.28
C LEU A 224 23.70 -15.60 -37.34
N TYR A 225 23.96 -15.92 -36.08
CA TYR A 225 22.98 -16.04 -35.02
C TYR A 225 23.00 -14.77 -34.17
N VAL A 226 22.06 -13.86 -34.44
CA VAL A 226 21.91 -12.63 -33.64
C VAL A 226 20.92 -12.90 -32.51
N MET A 227 21.39 -12.82 -31.27
CA MET A 227 20.58 -13.05 -30.06
C MET A 227 19.99 -11.75 -29.55
N PRO A 228 18.66 -11.54 -29.66
CA PRO A 228 18.03 -10.30 -29.23
C PRO A 228 18.28 -10.02 -27.74
N GLY A 229 18.76 -8.81 -27.42
CA GLY A 229 19.03 -8.39 -26.04
C GLY A 229 20.25 -9.02 -25.36
N GLY A 230 20.96 -9.94 -26.01
CA GLY A 230 22.25 -10.43 -25.52
C GLY A 230 23.32 -9.33 -25.62
N ASN A 231 24.10 -9.12 -24.56
CA ASN A 231 25.26 -8.24 -24.58
C ASN A 231 26.53 -8.98 -25.08
N HIS A 232 27.70 -8.35 -25.03
CA HIS A 232 28.98 -8.94 -25.49
C HIS A 232 29.32 -10.29 -24.82
N GLY A 233 28.89 -10.49 -23.56
CA GLY A 233 29.03 -11.74 -22.82
C GLY A 233 27.82 -12.67 -22.91
N PHE A 234 26.88 -12.42 -23.83
CA PHE A 234 25.64 -13.18 -24.02
C PHE A 234 24.77 -13.30 -22.76
N ASN A 235 24.88 -12.36 -21.82
CA ASN A 235 24.00 -12.30 -20.65
C ASN A 235 22.64 -11.75 -21.09
N GLY A 236 21.61 -12.60 -21.11
CA GLY A 236 20.28 -12.29 -21.67
C GLY A 236 19.17 -13.25 -21.19
N PRO A 237 17.90 -13.04 -21.61
CA PRO A 237 16.72 -13.64 -20.99
C PRO A 237 16.34 -15.05 -21.47
N ASP A 238 17.04 -15.63 -22.45
CA ASP A 238 16.70 -16.95 -22.96
C ASP A 238 17.65 -18.02 -22.39
N ASP A 239 17.10 -19.00 -21.67
CA ASP A 239 17.73 -20.29 -21.38
C ASP A 239 18.06 -21.10 -22.68
N ALA A 240 17.84 -20.50 -23.86
CA ALA A 240 18.05 -21.07 -25.18
C ALA A 240 19.48 -20.91 -25.71
N PHE A 241 20.41 -20.24 -25.00
CA PHE A 241 21.78 -20.04 -25.52
C PHE A 241 22.48 -21.38 -25.83
N GLN A 242 22.33 -22.38 -24.97
CA GLN A 242 22.80 -23.75 -25.24
C GLN A 242 22.22 -24.30 -26.55
N ALA A 243 20.92 -24.13 -26.81
CA ALA A 243 20.28 -24.57 -28.04
C ALA A 243 20.82 -23.85 -29.29
N TRP A 244 21.18 -22.56 -29.17
CA TRP A 244 21.86 -21.82 -30.24
C TRP A 244 23.25 -22.39 -30.50
N VAL A 245 24.04 -22.67 -29.46
CA VAL A 245 25.37 -23.29 -29.59
C VAL A 245 25.27 -24.66 -30.28
N THR A 246 24.35 -25.52 -29.84
CA THR A 246 24.11 -26.83 -30.46
C THR A 246 23.69 -26.70 -31.93
N ARG A 247 22.86 -25.71 -32.26
CA ARG A 247 22.43 -25.45 -33.65
C ARG A 247 23.58 -24.94 -34.53
N GLY A 248 24.40 -24.03 -34.03
CA GLY A 248 25.58 -23.57 -34.77
C GLY A 248 26.63 -24.66 -34.94
N LEU A 249 26.80 -25.55 -33.96
CA LEU A 249 27.62 -26.76 -34.09
C LEU A 249 27.08 -27.67 -35.20
N ALA A 250 25.77 -27.95 -35.22
CA ALA A 250 25.14 -28.74 -36.28
C ALA A 250 25.32 -28.12 -37.67
N TRP A 251 25.19 -26.80 -37.78
CA TRP A 251 25.48 -26.06 -39.03
C TRP A 251 26.93 -26.27 -39.49
N VAL A 252 27.89 -26.10 -38.58
CA VAL A 252 29.33 -26.28 -38.88
C VAL A 252 29.63 -27.71 -39.33
N LEU A 253 28.94 -28.70 -38.76
CA LEU A 253 29.10 -30.13 -39.09
C LEU A 253 28.34 -30.56 -40.37
N GLY A 254 27.51 -29.69 -40.96
CA GLY A 254 26.92 -29.93 -42.29
C GLY A 254 25.40 -29.90 -42.38
N ASP A 255 24.67 -29.61 -41.30
CA ASP A 255 23.20 -29.52 -41.32
C ASP A 255 22.72 -28.16 -41.83
N ASP A 256 22.28 -28.11 -43.09
CA ASP A 256 21.80 -26.88 -43.72
C ASP A 256 20.50 -26.34 -43.11
N SER A 257 19.71 -27.18 -42.43
CA SER A 257 18.47 -26.75 -41.77
C SER A 257 18.71 -25.90 -40.52
N ALA A 258 19.94 -25.90 -40.01
CA ALA A 258 20.37 -25.15 -38.84
C ALA A 258 20.72 -23.67 -39.13
N ALA A 259 20.74 -23.23 -40.39
CA ALA A 259 21.26 -21.91 -40.82
C ALA A 259 20.40 -20.69 -40.43
N VAL A 260 19.09 -20.87 -40.21
CA VAL A 260 18.13 -19.77 -39.98
C VAL A 260 17.57 -19.80 -38.56
N ALA A 261 17.48 -18.64 -37.92
CA ALA A 261 16.84 -18.40 -36.62
C ALA A 261 15.29 -18.48 -36.71
N PRO A 262 14.55 -18.98 -35.69
CA PRO A 262 13.10 -18.82 -35.65
C PRO A 262 12.70 -17.35 -35.62
N ALA A 263 11.63 -16.99 -36.33
CA ALA A 263 11.18 -15.61 -36.49
C ALA A 263 10.72 -14.98 -35.17
N GLN A 264 11.15 -13.73 -34.90
CA GLN A 264 10.52 -12.85 -33.91
C GLN A 264 9.94 -11.60 -34.63
N GLU A 265 8.61 -11.50 -34.66
CA GLU A 265 7.85 -10.24 -34.83
C GLU A 265 8.12 -9.33 -33.60
N GLU A 266 8.34 -8.01 -33.64
CA GLU A 266 7.65 -6.89 -34.31
C GLU A 266 8.49 -5.56 -34.25
N LEU A 267 8.07 -4.54 -35.02
CA LEU A 267 8.68 -3.19 -35.18
C LEU A 267 8.57 -2.24 -33.94
N PRO A 268 9.37 -1.15 -33.87
CA PRO A 268 9.61 -0.32 -32.66
C PRO A 268 8.49 0.64 -32.24
N TRP A 269 7.33 0.60 -32.90
CA TRP A 269 6.15 1.45 -32.63
C TRP A 269 4.88 0.62 -32.39
N GLY A 270 5.04 -0.69 -32.20
CA GLY A 270 3.97 -1.57 -31.76
C GLY A 270 3.39 -1.11 -30.42
N LEU A 271 2.08 -1.28 -30.26
CA LEU A 271 1.41 -1.02 -29.00
C LEU A 271 2.04 -1.95 -27.94
N SER A 272 2.44 -1.41 -26.77
CA SER A 272 2.87 -2.26 -25.65
C SER A 272 1.80 -3.33 -25.43
N PRO A 273 2.14 -4.58 -25.03
CA PRO A 273 1.14 -5.58 -24.66
C PRO A 273 0.09 -5.07 -23.66
N LEU A 274 0.41 -4.01 -22.90
CA LEU A 274 -0.47 -3.35 -21.93
C LEU A 274 -1.29 -2.18 -22.48
N TRP A 275 -1.24 -1.88 -23.78
CA TRP A 275 -2.01 -0.82 -24.41
C TRP A 275 -3.52 -0.88 -24.13
N PRO A 276 -4.18 -2.07 -23.98
CA PRO A 276 -5.61 -2.09 -23.66
C PRO A 276 -5.90 -1.51 -22.27
N ALA A 277 -4.97 -1.64 -21.31
CA ALA A 277 -5.11 -1.06 -19.98
C ALA A 277 -4.96 0.47 -20.01
N ALA A 278 -4.02 0.99 -20.81
CA ALA A 278 -3.89 2.42 -21.07
C ALA A 278 -5.15 2.97 -21.75
N ALA A 279 -5.68 2.28 -22.77
CA ALA A 279 -6.92 2.64 -23.45
C ALA A 279 -8.13 2.64 -22.50
N LEU A 280 -8.24 1.64 -21.61
CA LEU A 280 -9.28 1.60 -20.59
C LEU A 280 -9.20 2.80 -19.64
N SER A 281 -8.00 3.16 -19.18
CA SER A 281 -7.78 4.36 -18.34
C SER A 281 -8.23 5.64 -19.07
N VAL A 282 -7.91 5.78 -20.35
CA VAL A 282 -8.35 6.89 -21.20
C VAL A 282 -9.87 6.94 -21.31
N VAL A 283 -10.53 5.83 -21.63
CA VAL A 283 -11.99 5.74 -21.75
C VAL A 283 -12.68 6.13 -20.45
N LEU A 284 -12.23 5.60 -19.31
CA LEU A 284 -12.79 5.94 -18.00
C LEU A 284 -12.59 7.42 -17.64
N THR A 285 -11.45 7.99 -18.04
CA THR A 285 -11.17 9.43 -17.86
C THR A 285 -12.12 10.28 -18.70
N PHE A 286 -12.38 9.92 -19.95
CA PHE A 286 -13.37 10.60 -20.80
C PHE A 286 -14.80 10.45 -20.25
N ILE A 287 -15.19 9.26 -19.77
CA ILE A 287 -16.49 9.05 -19.12
C ILE A 287 -16.67 9.97 -17.91
N PHE A 288 -15.61 10.17 -17.12
CA PHE A 288 -15.60 11.10 -15.99
C PHE A 288 -15.70 12.57 -16.44
N LEU A 289 -14.94 12.97 -17.47
CA LEU A 289 -14.96 14.33 -18.02
C LEU A 289 -16.33 14.69 -18.61
N LEU A 290 -16.97 13.76 -19.33
CA LEU A 290 -18.23 13.99 -20.03
C LEU A 290 -19.47 13.94 -19.13
N SER A 291 -19.39 13.31 -17.96
CA SER A 291 -20.50 13.26 -17.02
C SER A 291 -20.00 13.52 -15.61
N ARG A 292 -20.17 14.78 -15.19
CA ARG A 292 -19.96 15.25 -13.81
C ARG A 292 -20.81 14.48 -12.78
N ARG A 293 -21.88 13.81 -13.21
CA ARG A 293 -22.69 12.92 -12.37
C ARG A 293 -21.95 11.65 -11.98
N HIS A 294 -20.89 11.26 -12.69
CA HIS A 294 -20.11 10.10 -12.35
C HIS A 294 -19.22 10.36 -11.13
N SER A 295 -19.33 9.45 -10.16
CA SER A 295 -18.58 9.48 -8.91
C SER A 295 -17.08 9.61 -9.16
N LEU A 296 -16.39 10.43 -8.34
CA LEU A 296 -14.93 10.49 -8.21
C LEU A 296 -14.26 9.10 -8.16
N ARG A 297 -15.01 8.05 -7.80
CA ARG A 297 -14.64 6.65 -7.93
C ARG A 297 -14.11 6.28 -9.33
N ILE A 298 -14.71 6.75 -10.42
CA ILE A 298 -14.25 6.42 -11.79
C ILE A 298 -12.85 6.99 -12.04
N LEU A 299 -12.62 8.26 -11.66
CA LEU A 299 -11.29 8.86 -11.74
C LEU A 299 -10.27 8.09 -10.89
N VAL A 300 -10.63 7.73 -9.67
CA VAL A 300 -9.78 6.94 -8.77
C VAL A 300 -9.45 5.56 -9.36
N TRP A 301 -10.42 4.89 -9.98
CA TRP A 301 -10.20 3.62 -10.69
C TRP A 301 -9.26 3.80 -11.88
N SER A 302 -9.44 4.85 -12.67
CA SER A 302 -8.56 5.17 -13.81
C SER A 302 -7.11 5.37 -13.35
N ILE A 303 -6.90 6.11 -12.25
CA ILE A 303 -5.57 6.32 -11.64
C ILE A 303 -5.00 5.00 -11.09
N SER A 304 -5.83 4.15 -10.49
CA SER A 304 -5.37 2.82 -10.01
C SER A 304 -4.99 1.89 -11.15
N ILE A 305 -5.74 1.91 -12.25
CA ILE A 305 -5.42 1.15 -13.48
C ILE A 305 -4.10 1.67 -14.04
N MET A 306 -3.93 2.98 -14.21
CA MET A 306 -2.67 3.57 -14.66
C MET A 306 -1.49 3.18 -13.75
N GLY A 307 -1.69 3.21 -12.43
CA GLY A 307 -0.66 2.79 -11.47
C GLY A 307 -0.32 1.30 -11.58
N ALA A 308 -1.31 0.43 -11.81
CA ALA A 308 -1.10 -0.99 -12.05
C ALA A 308 -0.40 -1.24 -13.38
N THR A 309 -0.76 -0.50 -14.43
CA THR A 309 -0.07 -0.54 -15.73
C THR A 309 1.40 -0.17 -15.58
N GLY A 310 1.71 0.93 -14.88
CA GLY A 310 3.10 1.31 -14.60
C GLY A 310 3.86 0.25 -13.79
N LEU A 311 3.19 -0.47 -12.88
CA LEU A 311 3.79 -1.57 -12.13
C LEU A 311 4.17 -2.74 -13.04
N VAL A 312 3.26 -3.16 -13.93
CA VAL A 312 3.50 -4.30 -14.83
C VAL A 312 4.51 -3.93 -15.91
N GLU A 313 4.43 -2.71 -16.46
CA GLU A 313 5.38 -2.20 -17.45
C GLU A 313 6.80 -2.05 -16.88
N ALA A 314 6.95 -1.92 -15.56
CA ALA A 314 8.27 -1.94 -14.90
C ALA A 314 8.94 -3.33 -14.99
N LEU A 315 8.13 -4.40 -15.07
CA LEU A 315 8.60 -5.78 -15.20
C LEU A 315 8.92 -6.17 -16.65
N ILE A 316 8.36 -5.45 -17.63
CA ILE A 316 8.59 -5.71 -19.05
C ILE A 316 9.97 -5.19 -19.44
N LEU A 317 10.84 -6.08 -19.93
CA LEU A 317 12.12 -5.73 -20.53
C LEU A 317 11.85 -5.10 -21.91
N LYS A 318 12.35 -3.89 -22.16
CA LYS A 318 12.27 -3.25 -23.49
C LYS A 318 13.52 -3.64 -24.30
N PRO A 319 13.40 -3.86 -25.62
CA PRO A 319 14.55 -4.18 -26.48
C PRO A 319 15.61 -3.07 -26.40
N SER A 320 16.90 -3.45 -26.36
CA SER A 320 18.04 -2.50 -26.34
C SER A 320 18.01 -1.56 -27.54
N THR A 321 17.65 -2.06 -28.72
CA THR A 321 17.53 -1.28 -29.95
C THR A 321 16.61 -0.05 -29.84
N VAL A 322 15.55 -0.14 -29.03
CA VAL A 322 14.62 0.97 -28.77
C VAL A 322 15.23 1.96 -27.78
N LEU A 323 15.96 1.46 -26.77
CA LEU A 323 16.65 2.26 -25.77
C LEU A 323 17.83 3.04 -26.40
N ASP A 324 18.65 2.39 -27.22
CA ASP A 324 19.79 3.01 -27.92
C ASP A 324 19.33 4.08 -28.92
N TRP A 325 18.23 3.80 -29.65
CA TRP A 325 17.60 4.80 -30.52
C TRP A 325 17.15 6.02 -29.71
N MET A 326 16.56 5.82 -28.53
CA MET A 326 16.14 6.93 -27.67
C MET A 326 17.31 7.75 -27.11
N GLU A 327 18.44 7.11 -26.79
CA GLU A 327 19.63 7.80 -26.25
C GLU A 327 20.22 8.80 -27.24
N GLN A 328 20.13 8.50 -28.55
CA GLN A 328 20.54 9.43 -29.63
C GLN A 328 19.72 10.73 -29.65
N TRP A 329 18.46 10.68 -29.23
CA TRP A 329 17.55 11.84 -29.23
C TRP A 329 17.41 12.51 -27.85
N LEU A 330 17.60 11.76 -26.76
CA LEU A 330 17.37 12.22 -25.40
C LEU A 330 18.39 11.62 -24.40
N PRO A 331 19.64 12.12 -24.34
CA PRO A 331 20.73 11.58 -23.53
C PRO A 331 20.59 12.00 -22.05
N LEU A 332 19.51 11.56 -21.39
CA LEU A 332 19.21 11.94 -20.00
C LEU A 332 19.75 10.94 -18.96
N GLY A 333 20.36 9.81 -19.36
CA GLY A 333 20.81 8.77 -18.42
C GLY A 333 19.67 8.14 -17.59
N VAL A 334 18.41 8.35 -17.99
CA VAL A 334 17.21 7.89 -17.26
C VAL A 334 16.92 6.40 -17.50
N GLN A 335 17.60 5.76 -18.46
CA GLN A 335 17.24 4.43 -18.96
C GLN A 335 17.42 3.34 -17.89
N ASP A 336 18.52 3.35 -17.13
CA ASP A 336 18.80 2.36 -16.08
C ASP A 336 17.82 2.42 -14.90
N ASN A 337 17.35 3.62 -14.57
CA ASN A 337 16.49 3.86 -13.40
C ASN A 337 15.00 3.93 -13.75
N SER A 338 14.66 3.98 -15.04
CA SER A 338 13.28 4.14 -15.53
C SER A 338 12.32 3.06 -15.01
N ARG A 339 12.78 1.80 -14.87
CA ARG A 339 12.00 0.68 -14.33
C ARG A 339 11.62 0.88 -12.87
N LEU A 340 12.60 1.28 -12.05
CA LEU A 340 12.38 1.52 -10.62
C LEU A 340 11.47 2.73 -10.41
N LEU A 341 11.69 3.82 -11.16
CA LEU A 341 10.83 4.99 -11.11
C LEU A 341 9.39 4.66 -11.53
N LEU A 342 9.22 3.83 -12.56
CA LEU A 342 7.90 3.37 -13.00
C LEU A 342 7.22 2.50 -11.93
N LEU A 343 7.95 1.57 -11.34
CA LEU A 343 7.49 0.72 -10.23
C LEU A 343 7.01 1.58 -9.05
N PHE A 344 7.81 2.55 -8.59
CA PHE A 344 7.46 3.42 -7.47
C PHE A 344 6.32 4.37 -7.80
N SER A 345 6.28 4.93 -9.01
CA SER A 345 5.16 5.75 -9.46
C SER A 345 3.86 4.93 -9.46
N GLY A 346 3.92 3.67 -9.92
CA GLY A 346 2.78 2.75 -9.94
C GLY A 346 2.25 2.43 -8.55
N ILE A 347 3.13 1.95 -7.64
CA ILE A 347 2.78 1.67 -6.24
C ILE A 347 2.27 2.94 -5.54
N GLY A 348 2.92 4.07 -5.79
CA GLY A 348 2.55 5.38 -5.26
C GLY A 348 1.13 5.78 -5.68
N LEU A 349 0.81 5.71 -6.98
CA LEU A 349 -0.51 6.04 -7.51
C LEU A 349 -1.60 5.12 -6.95
N ILE A 350 -1.35 3.80 -6.86
CA ILE A 350 -2.29 2.85 -6.23
C ILE A 350 -2.53 3.20 -4.76
N THR A 351 -1.48 3.54 -4.02
CA THR A 351 -1.58 3.91 -2.60
C THR A 351 -2.34 5.23 -2.42
N LEU A 352 -2.06 6.21 -3.28
CA LEU A 352 -2.70 7.51 -3.31
C LEU A 352 -4.16 7.45 -3.75
N ALA A 353 -4.57 6.45 -4.52
CA ALA A 353 -5.96 6.24 -4.94
C ALA A 353 -6.93 6.24 -3.75
N ARG A 354 -6.53 5.63 -2.61
CA ARG A 354 -7.31 5.70 -1.36
C ARG A 354 -7.41 7.13 -0.82
N GLY A 355 -6.34 7.90 -0.87
CA GLY A 355 -6.31 9.30 -0.42
C GLY A 355 -7.14 10.22 -1.31
N LEU A 356 -7.05 10.04 -2.62
CA LEU A 356 -7.87 10.76 -3.61
C LEU A 356 -9.35 10.49 -3.40
N ARG A 357 -9.75 9.24 -3.19
CA ARG A 357 -11.13 8.87 -2.84
C ARG A 357 -11.64 9.55 -1.57
N ARG A 358 -10.73 9.91 -0.67
CA ARG A 358 -11.00 10.64 0.58
C ARG A 358 -10.79 12.15 0.45
N HIS A 359 -10.67 12.66 -0.77
CA HIS A 359 -10.53 14.08 -1.06
C HIS A 359 -9.29 14.73 -0.42
N LYS A 360 -8.23 13.96 -0.17
CA LYS A 360 -7.02 14.45 0.51
C LYS A 360 -6.20 15.38 -0.38
N ARG A 361 -5.90 16.58 0.13
CA ARG A 361 -5.11 17.59 -0.61
C ARG A 361 -3.68 17.14 -0.90
N ILE A 362 -3.02 16.48 0.06
CA ILE A 362 -1.66 15.94 -0.13
C ILE A 362 -1.67 14.79 -1.13
N ALA A 363 -2.67 13.91 -1.08
CA ALA A 363 -2.78 12.82 -2.05
C ALA A 363 -2.99 13.33 -3.48
N TRP A 364 -3.78 14.39 -3.62
CA TRP A 364 -3.96 15.10 -4.88
C TRP A 364 -2.64 15.68 -5.42
N LEU A 365 -1.89 16.40 -4.59
CA LEU A 365 -0.62 16.98 -4.99
C LEU A 365 0.41 15.91 -5.40
N LEU A 366 0.56 14.87 -4.58
CA LEU A 366 1.48 13.77 -4.87
C LEU A 366 1.06 12.98 -6.13
N ALA A 367 -0.24 12.81 -6.37
CA ALA A 367 -0.73 12.15 -7.58
C ALA A 367 -0.42 12.98 -8.83
N LEU A 368 -0.57 14.31 -8.77
CA LEU A 368 -0.15 15.20 -9.87
C LEU A 368 1.34 15.07 -10.17
N ILE A 369 2.18 15.07 -9.13
CA ILE A 369 3.63 14.92 -9.28
C ILE A 369 3.96 13.55 -9.90
N LEU A 370 3.42 12.46 -9.34
CA LEU A 370 3.71 11.11 -9.84
C LEU A 370 3.19 10.87 -11.25
N LEU A 371 2.02 11.40 -11.62
CA LEU A 371 1.51 11.32 -12.99
C LEU A 371 2.39 12.14 -13.95
N SER A 372 2.82 13.34 -13.56
CA SER A 372 3.72 14.16 -14.39
C SER A 372 5.07 13.46 -14.61
N VAL A 373 5.63 12.87 -13.55
CA VAL A 373 6.85 12.05 -13.62
C VAL A 373 6.62 10.82 -14.50
N SER A 374 5.48 10.14 -14.39
CA SER A 374 5.12 8.98 -15.22
C SER A 374 5.01 9.34 -16.70
N VAL A 375 4.44 10.51 -17.05
CA VAL A 375 4.43 11.02 -18.43
C VAL A 375 5.85 11.14 -18.96
N VAL A 376 6.74 11.77 -18.20
CA VAL A 376 8.15 11.93 -18.61
C VAL A 376 8.80 10.55 -18.79
N ILE A 377 8.69 9.65 -17.80
CA ILE A 377 9.31 8.31 -17.87
C ILE A 377 8.82 7.52 -19.09
N HIS A 378 7.52 7.49 -19.38
CA HIS A 378 6.99 6.77 -20.53
C HIS A 378 7.47 7.36 -21.87
N LEU A 379 7.61 8.69 -21.94
CA LEU A 379 8.18 9.34 -23.12
C LEU A 379 9.67 9.07 -23.26
N THR A 380 10.43 9.00 -22.15
CA THR A 380 11.90 8.86 -22.16
C THR A 380 12.43 7.42 -22.23
N ARG A 381 11.61 6.41 -21.91
CA ARG A 381 12.07 5.00 -21.80
C ARG A 381 11.96 4.20 -23.09
N ALA A 382 10.89 4.38 -23.88
CA ALA A 382 10.69 3.67 -25.14
C ALA A 382 9.70 4.40 -26.07
N PHE A 383 9.51 5.71 -25.85
CA PHE A 383 8.46 6.50 -26.49
C PHE A 383 7.08 5.82 -26.44
N ASP A 384 6.70 5.31 -25.25
CA ASP A 384 5.41 4.69 -24.99
C ASP A 384 4.29 5.75 -24.96
N TRP A 385 4.03 6.40 -26.10
CA TRP A 385 3.17 7.58 -26.23
C TRP A 385 1.74 7.33 -25.72
N HIS A 386 1.24 6.10 -25.84
CA HIS A 386 -0.10 5.71 -25.39
C HIS A 386 -0.21 5.72 -23.85
N HIS A 387 0.83 5.28 -23.14
CA HIS A 387 0.90 5.36 -21.69
C HIS A 387 1.11 6.80 -21.20
N ALA A 388 1.98 7.54 -21.89
CA ALA A 388 2.19 8.96 -21.61
C ALA A 388 0.89 9.77 -21.82
N LEU A 389 0.14 9.49 -22.88
CA LEU A 389 -1.16 10.11 -23.15
C LEU A 389 -2.17 9.76 -22.05
N ALA A 390 -2.26 8.49 -21.63
CA ALA A 390 -3.15 8.07 -20.55
C ALA A 390 -2.83 8.78 -19.23
N ALA A 391 -1.55 8.85 -18.84
CA ALA A 391 -1.12 9.58 -17.64
C ALA A 391 -1.38 11.09 -17.74
N GLY A 392 -1.12 11.70 -18.91
CA GLY A 392 -1.33 13.12 -19.16
C GLY A 392 -2.81 13.51 -19.13
N LEU A 393 -3.69 12.68 -19.70
CA LEU A 393 -5.13 12.92 -19.67
C LEU A 393 -5.70 12.88 -18.25
N LEU A 394 -5.15 12.06 -17.35
CA LEU A 394 -5.53 12.01 -15.94
C LEU A 394 -5.18 13.29 -15.14
N LEU A 395 -4.23 14.09 -15.61
CA LEU A 395 -3.90 15.39 -14.99
C LEU A 395 -5.04 16.40 -15.15
N VAL A 396 -5.73 16.38 -16.30
CA VAL A 396 -6.83 17.32 -16.62
C VAL A 396 -7.92 17.34 -15.54
N PRO A 397 -8.56 16.21 -15.19
CA PRO A 397 -9.57 16.19 -14.15
C PRO A 397 -9.02 16.56 -12.76
N LEU A 398 -7.81 16.11 -12.41
CA LEU A 398 -7.20 16.44 -11.12
C LEU A 398 -6.98 17.96 -10.98
N ILE A 399 -6.52 18.64 -12.04
CA ILE A 399 -6.31 20.09 -12.03
C ILE A 399 -7.66 20.83 -12.06
N ARG A 400 -8.57 20.43 -12.96
CA ARG A 400 -9.86 21.10 -13.18
C ARG A 400 -10.77 21.07 -11.95
N TRP A 401 -10.71 20.00 -11.16
CA TRP A 401 -11.49 19.80 -9.94
C TRP A 401 -10.65 19.83 -8.67
N ARG A 402 -9.55 20.60 -8.66
CA ARG A 402 -8.70 20.80 -7.47
C ARG A 402 -9.47 21.22 -6.21
N SER A 403 -10.59 21.92 -6.37
CA SER A 403 -11.45 22.38 -5.26
C SER A 403 -12.18 21.25 -4.54
N GLU A 404 -12.27 20.05 -5.12
CA GLU A 404 -12.86 18.87 -4.47
C GLU A 404 -11.92 18.27 -3.42
N PHE A 405 -10.60 18.49 -3.52
CA PHE A 405 -9.58 17.88 -2.67
C PHE A 405 -9.20 18.78 -1.48
N THR A 406 -10.13 18.96 -0.55
CA THR A 406 -9.97 19.88 0.59
C THR A 406 -9.56 19.20 1.90
N ALA A 407 -9.62 17.87 1.97
CA ALA A 407 -9.41 17.14 3.21
C ALA A 407 -7.93 17.20 3.63
N ARG A 408 -7.71 17.59 4.89
CA ARG A 408 -6.40 17.70 5.53
C ARG A 408 -5.92 16.35 6.00
N SER A 409 -4.61 16.18 6.07
CA SER A 409 -3.96 15.04 6.72
C SER A 409 -3.61 15.39 8.17
N ASP A 410 -3.50 14.38 9.02
CA ASP A 410 -3.17 14.56 10.45
C ASP A 410 -1.79 15.23 10.63
N ALA A 411 -1.77 16.46 11.18
CA ALA A 411 -0.57 17.28 11.25
C ALA A 411 0.60 16.63 12.02
N PRO A 412 0.41 15.90 13.14
CA PRO A 412 1.50 15.19 13.79
C PRO A 412 1.90 13.91 13.04
N SER A 413 0.99 13.23 12.34
CA SER A 413 1.37 12.14 11.43
C SER A 413 2.21 12.67 10.26
N LEU A 414 1.95 13.88 9.79
CA LEU A 414 2.82 14.58 8.85
C LEU A 414 4.16 14.94 9.48
N ARG A 415 4.22 15.47 10.71
CA ARG A 415 5.49 15.70 11.40
C ARG A 415 6.30 14.42 11.58
N LEU A 416 5.65 13.31 11.94
CA LEU A 416 6.29 12.00 12.04
C LEU A 416 6.74 11.49 10.68
N ALA A 417 5.99 11.74 9.60
CA ALA A 417 6.43 11.46 8.24
C ALA A 417 7.64 12.31 7.84
N PHE A 418 7.61 13.62 8.10
CA PHE A 418 8.65 14.58 7.74
C PHE A 418 9.94 14.44 8.57
N LEU A 419 9.84 14.07 9.86
CA LEU A 419 11.01 13.84 10.73
C LEU A 419 11.47 12.38 10.71
N GLY A 420 10.52 11.44 10.60
CA GLY A 420 10.80 10.02 10.60
C GLY A 420 11.44 9.54 9.29
N LEU A 421 11.07 10.09 8.13
CA LEU A 421 11.68 9.71 6.86
C LEU A 421 13.18 10.05 6.81
N PRO A 422 13.64 11.28 7.12
CA PRO A 422 15.07 11.59 7.19
C PRO A 422 15.78 10.77 8.25
N LEU A 423 15.18 10.55 9.42
CA LEU A 423 15.79 9.77 10.49
C LEU A 423 15.99 8.30 10.08
N LEU A 424 14.98 7.68 9.45
CA LEU A 424 15.07 6.33 8.92
C LEU A 424 16.09 6.25 7.77
N ALA A 425 16.11 7.24 6.88
CA ALA A 425 17.06 7.31 5.79
C ALA A 425 18.50 7.45 6.31
N VAL A 426 18.76 8.32 7.29
CA VAL A 426 20.07 8.48 7.95
C VAL A 426 20.46 7.20 8.70
N GLY A 427 19.54 6.58 9.42
CA GLY A 427 19.81 5.31 10.11
C GLY A 427 20.19 4.18 9.14
N LEU A 428 19.44 4.02 8.05
CA LEU A 428 19.76 3.07 6.98
C LEU A 428 21.06 3.44 6.26
N PHE A 429 21.34 4.73 6.04
CA PHE A 429 22.58 5.21 5.44
C PHE A 429 23.79 4.81 6.28
N VAL A 430 23.77 5.16 7.57
CA VAL A 430 24.83 4.84 8.52
C VAL A 430 25.01 3.32 8.60
N TYR A 431 23.92 2.56 8.74
CA TYR A 431 23.97 1.09 8.72
C TYR A 431 24.63 0.55 7.44
N SER A 432 24.31 1.14 6.28
CA SER A 432 24.86 0.73 4.98
C SER A 432 26.36 1.04 4.87
N VAL A 433 26.78 2.25 5.26
CA VAL A 433 28.19 2.67 5.23
C VAL A 433 29.05 1.77 6.12
N PHE A 434 28.63 1.55 7.37
CA PHE A 434 29.37 0.69 8.31
C PHE A 434 29.33 -0.78 7.90
N GLY A 435 28.20 -1.26 7.36
CA GLY A 435 28.10 -2.62 6.83
C GLY A 435 29.04 -2.86 5.65
N LEU A 436 29.09 -1.94 4.68
CA LEU A 436 30.03 -2.01 3.54
C LEU A 436 31.48 -1.98 4.02
N ARG A 437 31.80 -1.14 5.00
CA ARG A 437 33.14 -1.10 5.60
C ARG A 437 33.52 -2.43 6.24
N GLN A 438 32.60 -3.03 7.00
CA GLN A 438 32.83 -4.32 7.64
C GLN A 438 33.00 -5.46 6.63
N PHE A 439 32.24 -5.45 5.52
CA PHE A 439 32.42 -6.42 4.43
C PHE A 439 33.77 -6.24 3.73
N SER A 440 34.22 -5.00 3.52
CA SER A 440 35.56 -4.71 3.00
C SER A 440 36.67 -5.23 3.90
N GLU A 441 36.58 -5.02 5.21
CA GLU A 441 37.57 -5.53 6.19
C GLU A 441 37.61 -7.07 6.26
N ARG A 442 36.55 -7.75 5.82
CA ARG A 442 36.47 -9.22 5.74
C ARG A 442 36.97 -9.79 4.41
N GLY A 443 37.45 -8.94 3.49
CA GLY A 443 37.94 -9.37 2.18
C GLY A 443 36.83 -9.83 1.24
N GLU A 444 35.59 -9.35 1.41
CA GLU A 444 34.45 -9.72 0.57
C GLU A 444 34.37 -8.86 -0.71
N PHE A 445 35.44 -8.10 -1.01
CA PHE A 445 35.68 -7.30 -2.22
C PHE A 445 37.11 -7.57 -2.71
N GLY A 446 37.36 -7.40 -4.01
CA GLY A 446 38.69 -7.61 -4.61
C GLY A 446 39.77 -6.64 -4.09
N GLU A 447 39.38 -5.39 -3.79
CA GLU A 447 40.22 -4.37 -3.17
C GLU A 447 39.54 -3.78 -1.91
N ALA A 448 40.35 -3.21 -1.01
CA ALA A 448 39.84 -2.58 0.20
C ALA A 448 39.16 -1.24 -0.13
N LEU A 449 37.88 -1.11 0.21
CA LEU A 449 37.07 0.07 -0.03
C LEU A 449 37.49 1.24 0.85
N THR A 450 37.55 2.43 0.26
CA THR A 450 37.68 3.68 1.02
C THR A 450 36.36 4.05 1.70
N TRP A 451 36.41 4.97 2.67
CA TRP A 451 35.17 5.51 3.23
C TRP A 451 34.32 6.22 2.17
N ALA A 452 34.93 6.87 1.19
CA ALA A 452 34.22 7.53 0.10
C ALA A 452 33.42 6.54 -0.75
N ASP A 453 33.99 5.36 -1.03
CA ASP A 453 33.30 4.29 -1.78
C ASP A 453 32.12 3.75 -0.97
N CYS A 454 32.29 3.53 0.33
CA CYS A 454 31.20 3.12 1.22
C CYS A 454 30.07 4.17 1.29
N PHE A 455 30.42 5.47 1.34
CA PHE A 455 29.44 6.56 1.33
C PHE A 455 28.67 6.62 0.01
N SER A 456 29.36 6.54 -1.13
CA SER A 456 28.76 6.53 -2.46
C SER A 456 27.86 5.31 -2.68
N GLY A 457 28.34 4.12 -2.30
CA GLY A 457 27.60 2.87 -2.41
C GLY A 457 26.36 2.83 -1.52
N ALA A 458 26.46 3.30 -0.27
CA ALA A 458 25.31 3.43 0.62
C ALA A 458 24.28 4.44 0.09
N GLY A 459 24.74 5.56 -0.47
CA GLY A 459 23.89 6.56 -1.09
C GLY A 459 23.12 5.98 -2.28
N SER A 460 23.84 5.31 -3.17
CA SER A 460 23.29 4.62 -4.34
C SER A 460 22.24 3.57 -3.93
N ALA A 461 22.55 2.72 -2.95
CA ALA A 461 21.62 1.70 -2.46
C ALA A 461 20.35 2.29 -1.84
N LEU A 462 20.44 3.41 -1.10
CA LEU A 462 19.27 4.07 -0.52
C LEU A 462 18.31 4.63 -1.58
N VAL A 463 18.85 5.14 -2.67
CA VAL A 463 18.07 5.64 -3.82
C VAL A 463 17.80 4.55 -4.87
N TRP A 464 17.98 3.28 -4.50
CA TRP A 464 17.74 2.10 -5.32
C TRP A 464 18.61 1.99 -6.57
N GLN A 465 19.70 2.74 -6.67
CA GLN A 465 20.67 2.69 -7.75
C GLN A 465 21.66 1.53 -7.53
N LYS A 466 22.02 0.84 -8.61
CA LYS A 466 23.16 -0.09 -8.61
C LYS A 466 24.46 0.70 -8.70
N SER A 467 25.50 0.20 -8.04
CA SER A 467 26.85 0.78 -8.03
C SER A 467 27.86 -0.29 -8.42
N ASP A 468 29.10 0.10 -8.69
CA ASP A 468 30.18 -0.84 -9.01
C ASP A 468 30.38 -1.87 -7.89
N LEU A 469 30.05 -1.53 -6.64
CA LEU A 469 30.06 -2.43 -5.49
C LEU A 469 29.10 -3.62 -5.61
N ASP A 470 28.05 -3.52 -6.44
CA ASP A 470 27.16 -4.64 -6.74
C ASP A 470 27.84 -5.67 -7.65
N MET A 471 28.82 -5.26 -8.44
CA MET A 471 29.60 -6.12 -9.34
C MET A 471 30.83 -6.68 -8.63
N ASP A 472 31.56 -5.83 -7.91
CA ASP A 472 32.84 -6.18 -7.27
C ASP A 472 32.66 -6.93 -5.94
N GLY A 473 31.50 -6.79 -5.31
CA GLY A 473 31.19 -7.39 -4.02
C GLY A 473 30.74 -8.86 -4.11
N SER A 474 31.07 -9.63 -3.08
CA SER A 474 30.63 -11.03 -2.96
C SER A 474 29.09 -11.19 -2.93
N ARG A 475 28.59 -12.43 -3.03
CA ARG A 475 27.15 -12.72 -2.91
C ARG A 475 26.53 -12.14 -1.63
N LYS A 476 27.27 -12.13 -0.51
CA LYS A 476 26.78 -11.60 0.78
C LYS A 476 26.62 -10.08 0.72
N VAL A 477 27.54 -9.39 0.05
CA VAL A 477 27.46 -7.94 -0.19
C VAL A 477 26.25 -7.60 -1.04
N ARG A 478 26.03 -8.33 -2.15
CA ARG A 478 24.86 -8.12 -3.02
C ARG A 478 23.54 -8.32 -2.27
N LEU A 479 23.45 -9.35 -1.43
CA LEU A 479 22.29 -9.59 -0.56
C LEU A 479 22.10 -8.44 0.44
N PHE A 480 23.17 -7.98 1.08
CA PHE A 480 23.14 -6.84 1.99
C PHE A 480 22.61 -5.57 1.31
N LEU A 481 23.15 -5.20 0.15
CA LEU A 481 22.71 -4.05 -0.63
C LEU A 481 21.23 -4.20 -1.06
N SER A 482 20.78 -5.41 -1.39
CA SER A 482 19.36 -5.66 -1.69
C SER A 482 18.44 -5.44 -0.48
N HIS A 483 18.87 -5.78 0.74
CA HIS A 483 18.12 -5.50 1.96
C HIS A 483 18.05 -4.01 2.27
N VAL A 484 19.14 -3.27 2.04
CA VAL A 484 19.16 -1.80 2.19
C VAL A 484 18.11 -1.17 1.27
N ARG A 485 18.09 -1.57 -0.01
CA ARG A 485 17.10 -1.16 -1.01
C ARG A 485 15.66 -1.53 -0.60
N GLY A 486 15.46 -2.75 -0.12
CA GLY A 486 14.15 -3.18 0.39
C GLY A 486 13.70 -2.36 1.60
N GLY A 487 14.63 -2.07 2.52
CA GLY A 487 14.40 -1.28 3.72
C GLY A 487 14.02 0.18 3.41
N SER A 488 14.72 0.83 2.47
CA SER A 488 14.36 2.18 2.04
C SER A 488 12.96 2.21 1.41
N LEU A 489 12.57 1.17 0.65
CA LEU A 489 11.24 1.09 0.04
C LEU A 489 10.14 0.98 1.09
N LEU A 490 10.32 0.08 2.06
CA LEU A 490 9.38 -0.07 3.16
C LEU A 490 9.24 1.22 3.97
N ALA A 491 10.33 1.94 4.19
CA ALA A 491 10.31 3.24 4.85
C ALA A 491 9.50 4.29 4.05
N ALA A 492 9.72 4.37 2.74
CA ALA A 492 8.98 5.28 1.86
C ALA A 492 7.47 4.97 1.84
N LEU A 493 7.09 3.69 1.73
CA LEU A 493 5.68 3.26 1.75
C LEU A 493 5.01 3.48 3.10
N PHE A 494 5.73 3.22 4.20
CA PHE A 494 5.24 3.49 5.55
C PHE A 494 4.92 4.98 5.74
N VAL A 495 5.85 5.85 5.31
CA VAL A 495 5.68 7.31 5.36
C VAL A 495 4.53 7.77 4.48
N LEU A 496 4.43 7.26 3.25
CA LEU A 496 3.28 7.53 2.36
C LEU A 496 1.97 7.15 3.05
N GLY A 497 1.88 5.97 3.68
CA GLY A 497 0.72 5.54 4.45
C GLY A 497 0.36 6.47 5.62
N LEU A 498 1.37 7.02 6.31
CA LEU A 498 1.15 8.01 7.39
C LEU A 498 0.56 9.32 6.86
N THR A 499 0.99 9.80 5.69
CA THR A 499 0.45 11.03 5.08
C THR A 499 -1.03 10.92 4.70
N LEU A 500 -1.56 9.70 4.57
CA LEU A 500 -2.95 9.43 4.18
C LEU A 500 -3.88 9.23 5.39
N ARG A 501 -3.38 9.32 6.63
CA ARG A 501 -4.20 9.12 7.83
C ARG A 501 -5.22 10.27 8.04
N PRO A 502 -6.45 9.95 8.52
CA PRO A 502 -7.41 10.96 8.95
C PRO A 502 -6.91 11.68 10.20
N VAL A 503 -7.39 12.91 10.43
CA VAL A 503 -7.14 13.65 11.67
C VAL A 503 -7.74 12.86 12.83
N LEU A 504 -6.91 12.45 13.78
CA LEU A 504 -7.32 11.57 14.88
C LEU A 504 -8.01 12.36 16.01
N ALA A 505 -9.13 11.81 16.49
CA ALA A 505 -9.99 12.40 17.53
C ALA A 505 -9.29 12.70 18.87
N SER A 506 -8.31 11.89 19.26
CA SER A 506 -7.61 11.99 20.56
C SER A 506 -6.69 13.20 20.68
N ARG A 507 -6.69 14.11 19.70
CA ARG A 507 -5.74 15.22 19.58
C ARG A 507 -6.39 16.58 19.40
N LEU A 508 -7.72 16.64 19.41
CA LEU A 508 -8.43 17.90 19.57
C LEU A 508 -8.65 18.18 21.05
N PRO A 509 -8.44 19.44 21.48
CA PRO A 509 -8.73 19.83 22.84
C PRO A 509 -10.15 19.39 23.23
N GLU A 510 -10.31 18.97 24.47
CA GLU A 510 -11.64 18.93 25.08
C GLU A 510 -12.24 20.34 25.08
N ALA A 511 -13.56 20.44 25.14
CA ALA A 511 -14.23 21.73 25.18
C ALA A 511 -13.70 22.56 26.36
N SER A 512 -13.31 23.81 26.09
CA SER A 512 -12.88 24.73 27.15
C SER A 512 -14.04 25.06 28.07
N VAL A 513 -13.74 25.49 29.31
CA VAL A 513 -14.76 25.96 30.25
C VAL A 513 -15.54 27.13 29.64
N GLU A 514 -14.85 28.05 28.97
CA GLU A 514 -15.47 29.20 28.27
C GLU A 514 -16.45 28.77 27.17
N ASP A 515 -16.10 27.76 26.36
CA ASP A 515 -16.98 27.27 25.31
C ASP A 515 -18.21 26.57 25.92
N ARG A 516 -18.05 25.79 27.00
CA ARG A 516 -19.17 25.17 27.73
C ARG A 516 -20.10 26.22 28.34
N ASP A 517 -19.54 27.30 28.90
CA ASP A 517 -20.32 28.41 29.46
C ASP A 517 -21.08 29.19 28.37
N LEU A 518 -20.48 29.37 27.20
CA LEU A 518 -21.16 29.96 26.05
C LEU A 518 -22.34 29.09 25.59
N VAL A 519 -22.13 27.78 25.47
CA VAL A 519 -23.21 26.84 25.11
C VAL A 519 -24.30 26.82 26.16
N ARG A 520 -23.97 26.90 27.45
CA ARG A 520 -24.95 27.04 28.54
C ARG A 520 -25.83 28.27 28.32
N ARG A 521 -25.24 29.43 28.03
CA ARG A 521 -26.00 30.67 27.74
C ARG A 521 -26.87 30.54 26.49
N MET A 522 -26.43 29.82 25.45
CA MET A 522 -27.25 29.56 24.26
C MET A 522 -28.48 28.70 24.60
N ILE A 523 -28.31 27.67 25.43
CA ILE A 523 -29.40 26.80 25.88
C ILE A 523 -30.38 27.60 26.77
N GLU A 524 -29.87 28.46 27.65
CA GLU A 524 -30.71 29.34 28.48
C GLU A 524 -31.52 30.33 27.63
N ALA A 525 -30.94 30.91 26.58
CA ALA A 525 -31.63 31.84 25.70
C ALA A 525 -32.67 31.15 24.81
N ASP A 526 -32.23 30.15 24.03
CA ASP A 526 -32.97 29.60 22.89
C ASP A 526 -33.22 28.08 22.97
N GLY A 527 -32.67 27.39 23.97
CA GLY A 527 -32.79 25.93 24.12
C GLY A 527 -34.22 25.50 24.47
N ARG A 528 -34.87 24.78 23.56
CA ARG A 528 -36.26 24.33 23.68
C ARG A 528 -36.42 22.82 23.59
N ASP A 529 -35.40 22.10 23.15
CA ASP A 529 -35.43 20.64 23.05
C ASP A 529 -34.84 20.00 24.31
N PRO A 530 -35.43 18.92 24.85
CA PRO A 530 -34.85 18.16 25.97
C PRO A 530 -33.41 17.68 25.73
N MET A 531 -33.04 17.44 24.47
CA MET A 531 -31.68 17.01 24.09
C MET A 531 -30.64 18.12 24.25
N ASP A 532 -31.04 19.39 24.28
CA ASP A 532 -30.13 20.53 24.39
C ASP A 532 -29.32 20.45 25.69
N SER A 533 -29.92 19.96 26.78
CA SER A 533 -29.25 19.84 28.09
C SER A 533 -28.07 18.86 28.07
N PHE A 534 -28.09 17.84 27.21
CA PHE A 534 -27.01 16.85 27.07
C PHE A 534 -25.81 17.39 26.28
N ALA A 535 -25.94 18.56 25.64
CA ALA A 535 -24.82 19.24 24.99
C ALA A 535 -23.75 19.72 25.99
N LEU A 536 -24.07 19.81 27.29
CA LEU A 536 -23.15 20.23 28.34
C LEU A 536 -22.35 19.09 28.99
N LEU A 537 -22.59 17.84 28.57
CA LEU A 537 -21.83 16.69 29.05
C LEU A 537 -20.34 16.78 28.67
N GLU A 538 -19.48 16.18 29.49
CA GLU A 538 -18.03 16.34 29.37
C GLU A 538 -17.45 15.74 28.08
N ASP A 539 -18.12 14.76 27.48
CA ASP A 539 -17.73 14.07 26.25
C ASP A 539 -17.90 14.93 24.98
N LYS A 540 -18.57 16.09 25.09
CA LYS A 540 -18.89 16.96 23.96
C LYS A 540 -17.73 17.86 23.54
N ARG A 541 -17.68 18.07 22.23
CA ARG A 541 -16.94 19.13 21.54
C ARG A 541 -17.93 20.02 20.82
N TYR A 542 -17.51 21.24 20.53
CA TYR A 542 -18.38 22.26 19.94
C TYR A 542 -17.84 22.75 18.61
N PHE A 543 -18.74 22.87 17.64
CA PHE A 543 -18.51 23.57 16.39
C PHE A 543 -19.41 24.80 16.35
N PHE A 544 -18.80 25.99 16.35
CA PHE A 544 -19.50 27.27 16.31
C PHE A 544 -19.51 27.86 14.90
N ASN A 545 -20.52 28.68 14.58
CA ASN A 545 -20.43 29.61 13.45
C ASN A 545 -19.40 30.73 13.71
N GLU A 546 -19.12 31.55 12.69
CA GLU A 546 -18.14 32.64 12.76
C GLU A 546 -18.49 33.65 13.86
N ASP A 547 -19.77 34.02 13.99
CA ASP A 547 -20.25 34.97 15.00
C ASP A 547 -20.45 34.34 16.40
N ARG A 548 -20.22 33.03 16.54
CA ARG A 548 -20.44 32.27 17.79
C ARG A 548 -21.85 32.46 18.39
N THR A 549 -22.87 32.56 17.54
CA THR A 549 -24.29 32.64 17.92
C THR A 549 -25.01 31.29 17.83
N ALA A 550 -24.43 30.32 17.13
CA ALA A 550 -24.98 28.98 16.97
C ALA A 550 -23.89 27.92 17.14
N CYS A 551 -24.26 26.72 17.60
CA CYS A 551 -23.33 25.66 17.94
C CYS A 551 -23.87 24.27 17.60
N ILE A 552 -22.99 23.35 17.18
CA ILE A 552 -23.27 21.91 17.14
C ILE A 552 -22.40 21.22 18.18
N ALA A 553 -23.04 20.53 19.13
CA ALA A 553 -22.37 19.66 20.09
C ALA A 553 -22.17 18.27 19.48
N TYR A 554 -20.95 17.75 19.51
CA TYR A 554 -20.63 16.46 18.88
C TYR A 554 -19.56 15.69 19.65
N ALA A 555 -19.58 14.37 19.49
CA ALA A 555 -18.53 13.47 19.95
C ALA A 555 -17.82 12.84 18.74
N LEU A 556 -16.58 12.38 18.94
CA LEU A 556 -15.78 11.78 17.88
C LEU A 556 -15.55 10.31 18.15
N TRP A 557 -15.92 9.46 17.19
CA TRP A 557 -15.53 8.06 17.17
C TRP A 557 -14.78 7.75 15.87
N ARG A 558 -13.46 7.54 15.97
CA ARG A 558 -12.56 7.34 14.83
C ARG A 558 -12.61 8.51 13.84
N LYS A 559 -13.23 8.32 12.67
CA LYS A 559 -13.44 9.34 11.63
C LYS A 559 -14.88 9.88 11.61
N TYR A 560 -15.72 9.48 12.55
CA TYR A 560 -17.12 9.86 12.58
C TYR A 560 -17.32 10.95 13.63
N ALA A 561 -17.88 12.07 13.20
CA ALA A 561 -18.30 13.16 14.07
C ALA A 561 -19.79 13.03 14.29
N VAL A 562 -20.17 12.50 15.45
CA VAL A 562 -21.56 12.25 15.82
C VAL A 562 -22.06 13.47 16.57
N ALA A 563 -22.79 14.33 15.86
CA ALA A 563 -23.52 15.45 16.41
C ALA A 563 -24.73 14.96 17.19
N LEU A 564 -24.94 15.54 18.36
CA LEU A 564 -26.09 15.30 19.21
C LEU A 564 -27.19 16.30 18.83
N ALA A 565 -28.36 15.78 18.45
CA ALA A 565 -29.56 16.52 18.10
C ALA A 565 -29.34 17.59 17.01
N ASP A 566 -30.17 18.63 17.03
CA ASP A 566 -30.15 19.75 16.09
C ASP A 566 -29.13 20.83 16.51
N PRO A 567 -28.72 21.73 15.60
CA PRO A 567 -27.88 22.87 15.98
C PRO A 567 -28.56 23.76 17.04
N LEU A 568 -27.81 24.12 18.08
CA LEU A 568 -28.16 25.08 19.11
C LEU A 568 -28.06 26.51 18.59
N GLY A 569 -28.95 27.38 19.03
CA GLY A 569 -29.04 28.78 18.63
C GLY A 569 -30.27 29.08 17.78
N PRO A 570 -30.31 30.25 17.10
CA PRO A 570 -31.48 30.70 16.35
C PRO A 570 -31.87 29.73 15.23
N GLU A 571 -33.17 29.47 15.06
CA GLU A 571 -33.67 28.50 14.06
C GLU A 571 -33.24 28.85 12.64
N ARG A 572 -33.18 30.14 12.32
CA ARG A 572 -32.71 30.67 11.02
C ARG A 572 -31.29 30.24 10.64
N ASP A 573 -30.45 29.92 11.61
CA ASP A 573 -29.05 29.56 11.40
C ASP A 573 -28.85 28.03 11.25
N ARG A 574 -29.87 27.20 11.58
CA ARG A 574 -29.74 25.73 11.60
C ARG A 574 -29.32 25.13 10.26
N ALA A 575 -29.95 25.53 9.16
CA ALA A 575 -29.61 25.02 7.81
C ALA A 575 -28.16 25.35 7.42
N GLY A 576 -27.73 26.58 7.73
CA GLY A 576 -26.35 27.02 7.54
C GLY A 576 -25.36 26.22 8.39
N MET A 577 -25.70 25.97 9.65
CA MET A 577 -24.89 25.18 10.58
C MET A 577 -24.71 23.73 10.14
N ILE A 578 -25.77 23.05 9.69
CA ILE A 578 -25.70 21.66 9.17
C ILE A 578 -24.70 21.59 8.01
N THR A 579 -24.82 22.52 7.07
CA THR A 579 -23.94 22.59 5.89
C THR A 579 -22.50 22.94 6.27
N ALA A 580 -22.32 23.92 7.16
CA ALA A 580 -21.01 24.36 7.64
C ALA A 580 -20.28 23.26 8.42
N PHE A 581 -20.99 22.52 9.27
CA PHE A 581 -20.45 21.39 10.01
C PHE A 581 -20.08 20.24 9.08
N ALA A 582 -20.93 19.90 8.10
CA ALA A 582 -20.59 18.88 7.11
C ALA A 582 -19.32 19.23 6.33
N LYS A 583 -19.16 20.51 5.95
CA LYS A 583 -17.95 21.03 5.30
C LYS A 583 -16.73 21.01 6.22
N PHE A 584 -16.92 21.34 7.50
CA PHE A 584 -15.88 21.23 8.52
C PHE A 584 -15.39 19.79 8.68
N CYS A 585 -16.31 18.83 8.86
CA CYS A 585 -15.98 17.41 8.90
C CYS A 585 -15.25 16.94 7.64
N GLY A 586 -15.72 17.34 6.45
CA GLY A 586 -15.07 17.02 5.18
C GLY A 586 -13.61 17.51 5.10
N ARG A 587 -13.32 18.72 5.60
CA ARG A 587 -11.95 19.25 5.69
C ARG A 587 -11.04 18.45 6.63
N GLN A 588 -11.60 17.73 7.61
CA GLN A 588 -10.83 16.89 8.54
C GLN A 588 -10.75 15.42 8.10
N ASP A 589 -11.34 15.06 6.95
CA ASP A 589 -11.56 13.67 6.52
C ASP A 589 -12.41 12.88 7.54
N TRP A 590 -13.42 13.56 8.07
CA TRP A 590 -14.45 12.98 8.91
C TRP A 590 -15.80 12.86 8.20
N GLU A 591 -16.62 11.95 8.69
CA GLU A 591 -18.00 11.75 8.24
C GLU A 591 -18.95 12.30 9.31
N PRO A 592 -19.78 13.32 8.98
CA PRO A 592 -20.77 13.85 9.89
C PRO A 592 -21.94 12.87 10.02
N ILE A 593 -22.40 12.68 11.25
CA ILE A 593 -23.61 11.95 11.60
C ILE A 593 -24.39 12.85 12.56
N PHE A 594 -25.69 13.06 12.34
CA PHE A 594 -26.55 13.73 13.31
C PHE A 594 -27.47 12.69 13.93
N TYR A 595 -27.40 12.54 15.25
CA TYR A 595 -28.15 11.54 15.99
C TYR A 595 -29.21 12.22 16.85
N CYS A 596 -30.44 11.69 16.85
CA CYS A 596 -31.59 12.25 17.54
C CYS A 596 -32.03 13.65 17.09
N ALA A 597 -31.86 13.97 15.80
CA ALA A 597 -32.42 15.18 15.20
C ALA A 597 -33.96 15.17 15.31
N HIS A 598 -34.56 16.32 15.63
CA HIS A 598 -36.00 16.44 15.78
C HIS A 598 -36.72 16.35 14.42
N VAL A 599 -37.90 15.74 14.39
CA VAL A 599 -38.70 15.55 13.16
C VAL A 599 -38.95 16.86 12.39
N SER A 600 -39.11 17.99 13.08
CA SER A 600 -39.34 19.30 12.44
C SER A 600 -38.16 19.78 11.60
N ASN A 601 -36.93 19.35 11.91
CA ASN A 601 -35.72 19.75 11.20
C ASN A 601 -35.31 18.73 10.12
N ARG A 602 -36.03 17.59 10.00
CA ARG A 602 -35.76 16.54 9.00
C ARG A 602 -35.58 17.08 7.58
N PRO A 603 -36.44 17.99 7.05
CA PRO A 603 -36.26 18.52 5.69
C PRO A 603 -34.91 19.21 5.48
N LEU A 604 -34.40 19.91 6.51
CA LEU A 604 -33.11 20.61 6.43
C LEU A 604 -31.94 19.66 6.19
N TYR A 605 -32.00 18.44 6.75
CA TYR A 605 -30.99 17.41 6.55
C TYR A 605 -31.09 16.78 5.16
N GLU A 606 -32.31 16.47 4.70
CA GLU A 606 -32.55 15.92 3.37
C GLU A 606 -32.11 16.90 2.27
N GLU A 607 -32.42 18.20 2.42
CA GLU A 607 -31.96 19.28 1.54
C GLU A 607 -30.42 19.42 1.53
N ALA A 608 -29.77 19.21 2.68
CA ALA A 608 -28.31 19.15 2.79
C ALA A 608 -27.69 17.85 2.23
N GLY A 609 -28.49 16.95 1.66
CA GLY A 609 -28.05 15.73 0.99
C GLY A 609 -27.82 14.53 1.91
N PHE A 610 -28.37 14.55 3.12
CA PHE A 610 -28.33 13.42 4.05
C PHE A 610 -29.49 12.46 3.83
N VAL A 611 -29.25 11.19 4.09
CA VAL A 611 -30.32 10.20 4.28
C VAL A 611 -30.76 10.27 5.73
N THR A 612 -32.06 10.39 5.97
CA THR A 612 -32.63 10.40 7.32
C THR A 612 -33.40 9.12 7.60
N VAL A 613 -33.15 8.50 8.76
CA VAL A 613 -33.87 7.30 9.21
C VAL A 613 -34.37 7.53 10.63
N LYS A 614 -35.61 7.16 10.92
CA LYS A 614 -36.18 7.27 12.27
C LYS A 614 -35.46 6.29 13.20
N VAL A 615 -34.97 6.77 14.33
CA VAL A 615 -34.24 5.95 15.32
C VAL A 615 -34.94 5.84 16.66
N GLY A 616 -35.91 6.71 16.93
CA GLY A 616 -36.70 6.64 18.14
C GLY A 616 -37.71 7.78 18.23
N GLU A 617 -38.28 7.93 19.41
CA GLU A 617 -39.20 9.02 19.74
C GLU A 617 -38.94 9.50 21.17
N ASP A 618 -39.04 10.80 21.39
CA ASP A 618 -39.02 11.42 22.71
C ASP A 618 -40.44 11.43 23.30
N ALA A 619 -40.57 11.05 24.56
CA ALA A 619 -41.86 10.94 25.25
C ALA A 619 -42.13 12.21 26.05
N ARG A 620 -42.93 13.14 25.50
CA ARG A 620 -43.26 14.43 26.14
C ARG A 620 -44.63 14.40 26.81
N LEU A 621 -44.73 15.07 27.95
CA LEU A 621 -45.94 15.20 28.75
C LEU A 621 -46.19 16.67 29.03
N ASP A 622 -47.41 17.12 28.81
CA ASP A 622 -47.90 18.38 29.37
C ASP A 622 -48.26 18.15 30.84
N VAL A 623 -47.65 18.93 31.72
CA VAL A 623 -47.79 18.79 33.18
C VAL A 623 -49.21 19.17 33.64
N ALA A 624 -49.87 20.11 32.96
CA ALA A 624 -51.22 20.55 33.29
C ALA A 624 -52.28 19.50 32.94
N ASP A 625 -52.04 18.75 31.85
CA ASP A 625 -52.94 17.70 31.37
C ASP A 625 -52.75 16.36 32.09
N PHE A 626 -51.64 16.17 32.81
CA PHE A 626 -51.35 14.94 33.54
C PHE A 626 -52.20 14.81 34.81
N LYS A 627 -53.38 14.18 34.68
CA LYS A 627 -54.31 13.90 35.79
C LYS A 627 -54.53 12.40 35.95
N LEU A 628 -54.22 11.85 37.13
CA LEU A 628 -54.42 10.41 37.44
C LEU A 628 -55.90 10.00 37.61
N GLU A 629 -56.82 10.95 37.51
CA GLU A 629 -58.26 10.72 37.56
C GLU A 629 -58.77 10.06 36.27
N GLY A 630 -59.89 9.35 36.35
CA GLY A 630 -60.43 8.57 35.23
C GLY A 630 -59.74 7.22 35.00
N GLY A 631 -60.06 6.56 33.87
CA GLY A 631 -59.57 5.21 33.56
C GLY A 631 -58.22 5.16 32.84
N LYS A 632 -57.83 6.25 32.17
CA LYS A 632 -56.61 6.34 31.33
C LYS A 632 -55.32 5.98 32.08
N PHE A 633 -55.19 6.40 33.34
CA PHE A 633 -54.00 6.21 34.16
C PHE A 633 -54.19 5.22 35.31
N GLN A 634 -55.15 4.29 35.19
CA GLN A 634 -55.47 3.32 36.26
C GLN A 634 -54.24 2.55 36.75
N ASN A 635 -53.36 2.13 35.85
CA ASN A 635 -52.14 1.38 36.21
C ASN A 635 -51.21 2.21 37.10
N LEU A 636 -50.96 3.48 36.73
CA LEU A 636 -50.12 4.40 37.49
C LEU A 636 -50.76 4.74 38.85
N ARG A 637 -52.09 4.94 38.90
CA ARG A 637 -52.83 5.18 40.15
C ARG A 637 -52.74 3.97 41.10
N THR A 638 -52.89 2.76 40.59
CA THR A 638 -52.74 1.53 41.38
C THR A 638 -51.33 1.40 41.93
N ALA A 639 -50.30 1.62 41.10
CA ALA A 639 -48.90 1.59 41.51
C ALA A 639 -48.61 2.60 42.65
N ARG A 640 -49.05 3.85 42.48
CA ARG A 640 -48.89 4.91 43.49
C ARG A 640 -49.61 4.58 44.81
N ASN A 641 -50.85 4.11 44.74
CA ASN A 641 -51.61 3.78 45.96
C ASN A 641 -50.98 2.61 46.72
N LYS A 642 -50.46 1.60 46.00
CA LYS A 642 -49.75 0.46 46.58
C LYS A 642 -48.43 0.90 47.23
N ALA A 643 -47.64 1.74 46.55
CA ALA A 643 -46.41 2.30 47.09
C ALA A 643 -46.64 3.08 48.39
N ARG A 644 -47.66 3.96 48.42
CA ARG A 644 -48.05 4.70 49.63
C ARG A 644 -48.54 3.78 50.75
N LYS A 645 -49.33 2.74 50.43
CA LYS A 645 -49.78 1.72 51.41
C LYS A 645 -48.60 0.96 52.03
N ASN A 646 -47.53 0.75 51.26
CA ASN A 646 -46.29 0.14 51.74
C ASN A 646 -45.37 1.14 52.46
N GLY A 647 -45.81 2.38 52.68
CA GLY A 647 -45.08 3.41 53.41
C GLY A 647 -43.91 4.04 52.65
N LEU A 648 -43.87 3.90 51.31
CA LEU A 648 -42.89 4.61 50.50
C LEU A 648 -43.18 6.12 50.51
N THR A 649 -42.13 6.92 50.68
CA THR A 649 -42.18 8.39 50.70
C THR A 649 -41.37 8.98 49.57
N TYR A 650 -41.86 10.08 49.00
CA TYR A 650 -41.17 10.86 47.96
C TYR A 650 -40.52 12.11 48.58
N GLU A 651 -39.33 12.44 48.10
CA GLU A 651 -38.59 13.64 48.50
C GLU A 651 -37.93 14.27 47.27
N TRP A 652 -38.01 15.59 47.15
CA TRP A 652 -37.20 16.36 46.19
C TRP A 652 -35.92 16.84 46.87
N TYR A 653 -34.78 16.32 46.43
CA TYR A 653 -33.49 16.78 46.91
C TYR A 653 -33.01 18.00 46.14
N HIS A 654 -32.57 19.00 46.89
CA HIS A 654 -31.88 20.19 46.41
C HIS A 654 -30.70 20.46 47.34
N ALA A 655 -29.56 20.87 46.80
CA ALA A 655 -28.34 21.03 47.60
C ALA A 655 -28.30 22.34 48.40
N GLU A 656 -29.16 23.31 48.13
CA GLU A 656 -29.23 24.54 48.92
C GLU A 656 -30.06 24.34 50.21
N PRO A 657 -29.65 24.92 51.35
CA PRO A 657 -28.52 25.85 51.52
C PRO A 657 -27.15 25.16 51.66
N HIS A 658 -27.10 23.88 52.03
CA HIS A 658 -25.86 23.10 52.11
C HIS A 658 -26.10 21.64 51.68
N PRO A 659 -25.13 20.96 51.03
CA PRO A 659 -25.30 19.59 50.61
C PRO A 659 -25.48 18.61 51.78
N ASP A 660 -26.50 17.75 51.72
CA ASP A 660 -26.62 16.59 52.60
C ASP A 660 -25.69 15.44 52.16
N HIS A 661 -24.51 15.37 52.76
CA HIS A 661 -23.52 14.34 52.45
C HIS A 661 -23.97 12.90 52.77
N GLY A 662 -24.86 12.71 53.74
CA GLY A 662 -25.40 11.39 54.06
C GLY A 662 -26.31 10.87 52.96
N LEU A 663 -27.15 11.76 52.43
CA LEU A 663 -28.02 11.46 51.29
C LEU A 663 -27.23 11.25 49.99
N GLU A 664 -26.22 12.07 49.73
CA GLU A 664 -25.32 11.94 48.59
C GLU A 664 -24.59 10.59 48.59
N ALA A 665 -24.14 10.12 49.77
CA ALA A 665 -23.55 8.81 49.91
C ALA A 665 -24.55 7.69 49.57
N GLN A 666 -25.82 7.82 49.99
CA GLN A 666 -26.87 6.86 49.63
C GLN A 666 -27.16 6.85 48.12
N LEU A 667 -27.22 8.02 47.48
CA LEU A 667 -27.37 8.14 46.02
C LEU A 667 -26.24 7.40 45.29
N GLN A 668 -24.99 7.62 45.71
CA GLN A 668 -23.81 6.96 45.14
C GLN A 668 -23.85 5.44 45.35
N LEU A 669 -24.23 4.97 46.55
CA LEU A 669 -24.33 3.55 46.85
C LEU A 669 -25.41 2.85 46.02
N LEU A 670 -26.60 3.44 45.91
CA LEU A 670 -27.68 2.90 45.07
C LEU A 670 -27.28 2.91 43.59
N SER A 671 -26.63 3.99 43.15
CA SER A 671 -26.09 4.14 41.81
C SER A 671 -25.09 3.03 41.45
N ASN A 672 -24.11 2.77 42.33
CA ASN A 672 -23.12 1.71 42.15
C ASN A 672 -23.77 0.32 42.13
N HIS A 673 -24.67 0.06 43.09
CA HIS A 673 -25.39 -1.22 43.16
C HIS A 673 -26.21 -1.51 41.90
N TRP A 674 -26.87 -0.49 41.35
CA TRP A 674 -27.60 -0.61 40.08
C TRP A 674 -26.65 -0.90 38.91
N LEU A 675 -25.50 -0.23 38.85
CA LEU A 675 -24.49 -0.45 37.79
C LEU A 675 -23.88 -1.85 37.85
N ASP A 676 -23.64 -2.40 39.04
CA ASP A 676 -23.09 -3.76 39.20
C ASP A 676 -23.99 -4.85 38.59
N GLN A 677 -25.28 -4.54 38.42
CA GLN A 677 -26.27 -5.43 37.79
C GLN A 677 -26.38 -5.22 36.27
N LYS A 678 -25.70 -4.22 35.68
CA LYS A 678 -25.75 -3.91 34.24
C LYS A 678 -24.42 -4.20 33.55
N HIS A 679 -24.49 -4.70 32.32
CA HIS A 679 -23.29 -4.95 31.51
C HIS A 679 -22.83 -3.65 30.82
N GLY A 680 -21.52 -3.36 30.87
CA GLY A 680 -20.91 -2.26 30.11
C GLY A 680 -20.60 -0.95 30.85
N GLY A 681 -20.98 -0.82 32.13
CA GLY A 681 -20.70 0.36 32.96
C GLY A 681 -21.48 1.62 32.57
N GLU A 682 -21.03 2.78 33.05
CA GLU A 682 -21.63 4.08 32.71
C GLU A 682 -21.54 4.39 31.21
N MET A 683 -22.61 4.96 30.66
CA MET A 683 -22.68 5.45 29.29
C MET A 683 -22.64 6.98 29.26
N THR A 684 -22.48 7.55 28.07
CA THR A 684 -22.47 9.00 27.86
C THR A 684 -23.14 9.33 26.52
N PHE A 685 -22.91 10.53 25.98
CA PHE A 685 -23.44 11.05 24.73
C PHE A 685 -24.86 11.65 24.81
N ASP A 686 -25.93 10.87 24.67
CA ASP A 686 -27.31 11.34 24.88
C ASP A 686 -27.88 10.85 26.23
N LEU A 687 -27.02 10.27 27.06
CA LEU A 687 -27.28 9.77 28.40
C LEU A 687 -26.31 10.44 29.38
N GLY A 688 -26.80 10.89 30.52
CA GLY A 688 -25.96 11.35 31.62
C GLY A 688 -25.28 10.20 32.33
N SER A 689 -24.26 10.55 33.12
CA SER A 689 -23.57 9.65 34.05
C SER A 689 -23.75 10.16 35.47
N PHE A 690 -23.64 9.29 36.48
CA PHE A 690 -23.77 9.73 37.86
C PHE A 690 -22.78 10.85 38.21
N SER A 691 -23.31 12.02 38.59
CA SER A 691 -22.52 13.20 38.95
C SER A 691 -23.15 13.90 40.13
N LEU A 692 -22.44 13.93 41.26
CA LEU A 692 -22.88 14.69 42.44
C LEU A 692 -23.00 16.19 42.12
N LEU A 693 -22.09 16.74 41.32
CA LEU A 693 -22.17 18.13 40.89
C LEU A 693 -23.46 18.40 40.09
N GLY A 694 -23.80 17.49 39.17
CA GLY A 694 -25.03 17.57 38.39
C GLY A 694 -26.29 17.50 39.28
N ILE A 695 -26.30 16.57 40.24
CA ILE A 695 -27.41 16.42 41.21
C ILE A 695 -27.54 17.65 42.11
N ARG A 696 -26.42 18.19 42.60
CA ARG A 696 -26.41 19.42 43.40
C ARG A 696 -26.97 20.62 42.64
N THR A 697 -26.70 20.68 41.34
CA THR A 697 -27.11 21.80 40.48
C THR A 697 -28.58 21.72 40.07
N HIS A 698 -29.08 20.54 39.73
CA HIS A 698 -30.40 20.38 39.11
C HIS A 698 -31.46 19.75 40.03
N GLY A 699 -31.02 19.17 41.15
CA GLY A 699 -31.85 18.38 42.07
C GLY A 699 -32.07 16.94 41.61
N ALA A 700 -32.67 16.15 42.50
CA ALA A 700 -33.06 14.76 42.23
C ALA A 700 -34.37 14.40 42.94
N SER A 701 -35.18 13.58 42.28
CA SER A 701 -36.32 12.91 42.90
C SER A 701 -35.83 11.66 43.63
N ILE A 702 -36.27 11.46 44.87
CA ILE A 702 -35.84 10.35 45.73
C ILE A 702 -37.06 9.64 46.30
N VAL A 703 -36.99 8.32 46.41
CA VAL A 703 -37.96 7.50 47.13
C VAL A 703 -37.27 6.75 48.27
N ARG A 704 -37.86 6.84 49.46
CA ARG A 704 -37.40 6.11 50.66
C ARG A 704 -38.49 5.18 51.20
N ASN A 705 -38.06 4.13 51.88
CA ASN A 705 -38.93 3.24 52.62
C ASN A 705 -39.19 3.75 54.06
N PRO A 706 -40.08 3.10 54.84
CA PRO A 706 -40.35 3.48 56.23
C PRO A 706 -39.12 3.47 57.15
N GLU A 707 -38.13 2.62 56.86
CA GLU A 707 -36.87 2.54 57.61
C GLU A 707 -35.85 3.64 57.19
N GLY A 708 -36.22 4.53 56.27
CA GLY A 708 -35.39 5.64 55.79
C GLY A 708 -34.35 5.26 54.73
N ARG A 709 -34.37 4.02 54.23
CA ARG A 709 -33.48 3.52 53.17
C ARG A 709 -33.93 4.03 51.81
N MET A 710 -32.98 4.49 50.98
CA MET A 710 -33.24 4.86 49.60
C MET A 710 -33.52 3.64 48.70
N GLU A 711 -34.67 3.68 48.03
CA GLU A 711 -35.14 2.63 47.12
C GLU A 711 -34.97 3.01 45.64
N ALA A 712 -35.15 4.29 45.31
CA ALA A 712 -34.99 4.79 43.95
C ALA A 712 -34.61 6.27 43.92
N PHE A 713 -33.94 6.69 42.85
CA PHE A 713 -33.76 8.10 42.51
C PHE A 713 -33.87 8.35 41.01
N ALA A 714 -34.19 9.59 40.64
CA ALA A 714 -34.08 10.08 39.28
C ALA A 714 -33.52 11.50 39.20
N THR A 715 -32.78 11.80 38.13
CA THR A 715 -32.27 13.15 37.84
C THR A 715 -33.05 13.80 36.70
N TRP A 716 -33.20 15.12 36.77
CA TRP A 716 -34.03 15.89 35.84
C TRP A 716 -33.29 17.12 35.32
N LEU A 717 -32.93 17.12 34.05
CA LEU A 717 -32.24 18.24 33.41
C LEU A 717 -33.25 19.33 33.01
N PRO A 718 -33.01 20.60 33.35
CA PRO A 718 -33.87 21.69 32.91
C PRO A 718 -33.65 21.99 31.42
N TYR A 719 -34.72 22.34 30.73
CA TYR A 719 -34.70 22.91 29.38
C TYR A 719 -35.81 23.96 29.25
N ALA A 720 -35.90 24.66 28.11
CA ALA A 720 -36.93 25.67 27.85
C ALA A 720 -37.01 26.74 28.96
N GLN A 721 -35.86 27.30 29.36
CA GLN A 721 -35.77 28.29 30.44
C GLN A 721 -36.29 27.79 31.80
N GLY A 722 -36.12 26.50 32.08
CA GLY A 722 -36.57 25.87 33.34
C GLY A 722 -38.04 25.47 33.35
N LYS A 723 -38.81 25.81 32.31
CA LYS A 723 -40.21 25.37 32.15
C LYS A 723 -40.33 23.92 31.70
N GLY A 724 -39.22 23.31 31.26
CA GLY A 724 -39.14 21.91 30.90
C GLY A 724 -38.24 21.10 31.83
N ARG A 725 -38.61 19.84 32.11
CA ARG A 725 -37.75 18.86 32.81
C ARG A 725 -37.57 17.59 31.99
N CYS A 726 -36.33 17.25 31.66
CA CYS A 726 -35.97 16.01 30.96
C CYS A 726 -35.45 14.98 31.96
N LEU A 727 -36.07 13.80 31.98
CA LEU A 727 -35.56 12.65 32.73
C LEU A 727 -34.20 12.22 32.14
N ASP A 728 -33.20 12.12 33.00
CA ASP A 728 -31.85 11.67 32.64
C ASP A 728 -31.55 10.30 33.25
N LEU A 729 -31.18 10.24 34.53
CA LEU A 729 -30.95 8.99 35.25
C LEU A 729 -32.22 8.51 35.92
N MET A 730 -32.44 7.19 35.88
CA MET A 730 -33.41 6.48 36.72
C MET A 730 -32.74 5.23 37.28
N ARG A 731 -32.57 5.17 38.60
CA ARG A 731 -31.95 4.03 39.26
C ARG A 731 -32.82 3.62 40.44
N ALA A 732 -33.11 2.33 40.52
CA ALA A 732 -33.93 1.74 41.56
C ALA A 732 -33.41 0.38 41.95
N ARG A 733 -33.72 -0.07 43.16
CA ARG A 733 -33.51 -1.46 43.55
C ARG A 733 -34.52 -2.37 42.83
N GLU A 734 -34.05 -3.53 42.40
CA GLU A 734 -34.89 -4.48 41.64
C GLU A 734 -35.94 -5.21 42.50
N ASP A 735 -35.77 -5.23 43.83
CA ASP A 735 -36.67 -5.90 44.78
C ASP A 735 -37.97 -5.10 45.05
N VAL A 736 -37.98 -3.80 44.75
CA VAL A 736 -39.15 -2.94 44.99
C VAL A 736 -39.94 -2.74 43.69
N ARG A 737 -41.00 -3.53 43.53
CA ARG A 737 -41.91 -3.41 42.36
C ARG A 737 -42.57 -2.04 42.31
N ASP A 738 -42.72 -1.54 41.08
CA ASP A 738 -43.48 -0.32 40.75
C ASP A 738 -42.89 0.99 41.35
N VAL A 739 -41.72 0.96 42.00
CA VAL A 739 -41.10 2.12 42.66
C VAL A 739 -40.78 3.26 41.71
N MET A 740 -40.35 2.94 40.48
CA MET A 740 -40.07 3.94 39.45
C MET A 740 -41.35 4.61 38.95
N ASP A 741 -42.46 3.87 38.83
CA ASP A 741 -43.74 4.47 38.46
C ASP A 741 -44.23 5.42 39.56
N PHE A 742 -44.08 5.04 40.83
CA PHE A 742 -44.35 5.93 41.96
C PHE A 742 -43.48 7.19 41.92
N LEU A 743 -42.16 7.04 41.74
CA LEU A 743 -41.22 8.15 41.71
C LEU A 743 -41.56 9.17 40.62
N ILE A 744 -41.77 8.72 39.38
CA ILE A 744 -42.05 9.62 38.25
C ILE A 744 -43.40 10.34 38.45
N VAL A 745 -44.41 9.63 38.93
CA VAL A 745 -45.74 10.24 39.19
C VAL A 745 -45.65 11.33 40.27
N GLU A 746 -44.97 11.07 41.39
CA GLU A 746 -44.78 12.07 42.44
C GLU A 746 -43.88 13.23 41.97
N ALA A 747 -42.89 12.95 41.12
CA ALA A 747 -42.06 13.99 40.50
C ALA A 747 -42.88 14.93 39.59
N ILE A 748 -43.77 14.39 38.76
CA ILE A 748 -44.67 15.22 37.92
C ILE A 748 -45.60 16.06 38.82
N ASP A 749 -46.14 15.50 39.89
CA ASP A 749 -46.96 16.25 40.84
C ASP A 749 -46.16 17.34 41.58
N HIS A 750 -44.90 17.09 41.92
CA HIS A 750 -43.97 18.09 42.44
C HIS A 750 -43.73 19.22 41.42
N PHE A 751 -43.50 18.89 40.15
CA PHE A 751 -43.26 19.86 39.09
C PHE A 751 -44.45 20.78 38.79
N LYS A 752 -45.69 20.34 39.03
CA LYS A 752 -46.87 21.21 39.00
C LYS A 752 -46.74 22.39 39.96
N THR A 753 -46.04 22.22 41.08
CA THR A 753 -45.81 23.30 42.06
C THR A 753 -44.68 24.25 41.65
N GLN A 754 -43.83 23.86 40.70
CA GLN A 754 -42.63 24.60 40.28
C GLN A 754 -42.79 25.33 38.93
N SER A 755 -44.03 25.57 38.47
CA SER A 755 -44.33 26.21 37.18
C SER A 755 -43.67 25.52 35.96
N VAL A 756 -43.44 24.21 36.06
CA VAL A 756 -42.97 23.39 34.93
C VAL A 756 -44.17 23.10 34.03
N GLU A 757 -44.02 23.38 32.74
CA GLU A 757 -45.06 23.19 31.73
C GLU A 757 -44.92 21.83 31.05
N GLN A 758 -43.69 21.35 30.83
CA GLN A 758 -43.43 20.09 30.13
C GLN A 758 -42.45 19.16 30.84
N VAL A 759 -42.72 17.86 30.78
CA VAL A 759 -41.82 16.79 31.21
C VAL A 759 -41.49 15.89 30.03
N SER A 760 -40.21 15.71 29.73
CA SER A 760 -39.75 14.65 28.82
C SER A 760 -39.28 13.46 29.65
N LEU A 761 -39.77 12.26 29.31
CA LEU A 761 -39.26 11.00 29.88
C LEU A 761 -38.01 10.50 29.13
N GLY A 762 -37.46 11.30 28.21
CA GLY A 762 -36.32 11.00 27.36
C GLY A 762 -36.66 10.11 26.16
N ASN A 763 -35.66 9.86 25.31
CA ASN A 763 -35.81 9.08 24.08
C ASN A 763 -36.14 7.60 24.35
N ALA A 764 -37.01 7.03 23.51
CA ALA A 764 -37.28 5.60 23.41
C ALA A 764 -36.80 5.12 22.02
N PRO A 765 -35.67 4.41 21.95
CA PRO A 765 -35.17 3.90 20.67
C PRO A 765 -36.16 2.91 20.03
N LEU A 766 -36.21 2.91 18.70
CA LEU A 766 -37.13 2.10 17.87
C LEU A 766 -38.64 2.28 18.12
N ALA A 767 -39.05 3.25 18.92
CA ALA A 767 -40.46 3.58 19.13
C ALA A 767 -41.16 3.82 17.78
N ASN A 768 -42.19 3.02 17.51
CA ASN A 768 -42.99 3.08 16.28
C ASN A 768 -42.17 3.05 14.97
N VAL A 769 -41.02 2.35 14.95
CA VAL A 769 -40.25 2.11 13.70
C VAL A 769 -40.78 0.90 12.92
N ALA A 770 -41.37 -0.09 13.62
CA ALA A 770 -41.93 -1.30 13.01
C ALA A 770 -43.43 -1.53 13.33
N ALA A 771 -44.04 -0.72 14.19
CA ALA A 771 -45.37 -1.00 14.74
C ALA A 771 -46.54 -0.84 13.74
N ALA A 772 -46.26 -0.39 12.51
CA ALA A 772 -47.29 -0.06 11.52
C ALA A 772 -47.06 -0.62 10.11
N GLN A 773 -46.00 -1.40 9.86
CA GLN A 773 -45.63 -1.85 8.49
C GLN A 773 -45.28 -3.34 8.46
N ASP A 774 -45.67 -4.04 7.39
CA ASP A 774 -45.25 -5.41 7.12
C ASP A 774 -43.71 -5.45 6.99
N PRO A 775 -42.99 -6.40 7.62
CA PRO A 775 -41.55 -6.56 7.45
C PRO A 775 -41.07 -6.63 5.99
N ALA A 776 -41.95 -7.04 5.06
CA ALA A 776 -41.68 -7.01 3.63
C ALA A 776 -41.56 -5.58 3.06
N GLU A 777 -42.31 -4.62 3.61
CA GLU A 777 -42.41 -3.23 3.16
C GLU A 777 -41.32 -2.30 3.73
N LEU A 778 -40.63 -2.71 4.79
CA LEU A 778 -39.51 -1.95 5.35
C LEU A 778 -38.40 -1.75 4.30
N THR A 779 -37.92 -0.52 4.19
CA THR A 779 -36.77 -0.17 3.37
C THR A 779 -35.51 -0.90 3.84
N ARG A 780 -34.49 -0.99 2.97
CA ARG A 780 -33.23 -1.66 3.31
C ARG A 780 -32.55 -1.01 4.53
N GLU A 781 -32.67 0.31 4.62
CA GLU A 781 -32.14 1.14 5.68
C GLU A 781 -32.85 0.86 7.00
N GLU A 782 -34.19 0.79 7.01
CA GLU A 782 -34.99 0.47 8.20
C GLU A 782 -34.71 -0.95 8.72
N LYS A 783 -34.61 -1.94 7.83
CA LYS A 783 -34.21 -3.32 8.19
C LYS A 783 -32.85 -3.36 8.88
N ALA A 784 -31.91 -2.55 8.41
CA ALA A 784 -30.56 -2.51 8.97
C ALA A 784 -30.49 -1.70 10.28
N VAL A 785 -31.29 -0.64 10.46
CA VAL A 785 -31.49 0.04 11.74
C VAL A 785 -32.11 -0.92 12.75
N GLN A 786 -33.16 -1.65 12.36
CA GLN A 786 -33.80 -2.66 13.22
C GLN A 786 -32.79 -3.71 13.67
N PHE A 787 -32.01 -4.28 12.74
CA PHE A 787 -30.95 -5.24 13.08
C PHE A 787 -29.91 -4.65 14.05
N LEU A 788 -29.46 -3.42 13.84
CA LEU A 788 -28.50 -2.77 14.73
C LEU A 788 -29.04 -2.64 16.15
N PHE A 789 -30.27 -2.13 16.30
CA PHE A 789 -30.88 -1.91 17.62
C PHE A 789 -31.32 -3.21 18.30
N GLU A 790 -31.73 -4.25 17.57
CA GLU A 790 -31.99 -5.58 18.13
C GLU A 790 -30.74 -6.20 18.74
N ASN A 791 -29.57 -6.00 18.11
CA ASN A 791 -28.29 -6.44 18.67
C ASN A 791 -27.82 -5.55 19.84
N PHE A 792 -28.28 -4.29 19.91
CA PHE A 792 -28.01 -3.35 21.01
C PHE A 792 -28.95 -3.51 22.22
N ASP A 793 -30.16 -4.02 22.01
CA ASP A 793 -31.16 -4.29 23.05
C ASP A 793 -30.60 -5.18 24.18
N ARG A 794 -29.66 -6.07 23.85
CA ARG A 794 -28.97 -6.93 24.82
C ARG A 794 -28.20 -6.17 25.90
N PHE A 795 -27.80 -4.92 25.63
CA PHE A 795 -27.02 -4.11 26.56
C PHE A 795 -27.86 -3.11 27.37
N TYR A 796 -29.09 -2.80 26.94
CA TYR A 796 -29.86 -1.70 27.55
C TYR A 796 -31.38 -1.96 27.70
N GLY A 797 -31.95 -2.98 27.05
CA GLY A 797 -33.38 -3.30 27.16
C GLY A 797 -34.32 -2.23 26.60
N TYR A 798 -33.99 -1.60 25.47
CA TYR A 798 -34.75 -0.53 24.85
C TYR A 798 -36.23 -0.87 24.57
N LYS A 799 -36.54 -2.13 24.23
CA LYS A 799 -37.94 -2.56 24.01
C LYS A 799 -38.80 -2.50 25.29
N SER A 800 -38.21 -2.75 26.46
CA SER A 800 -38.92 -2.63 27.74
C SER A 800 -39.15 -1.15 28.11
N LEU A 801 -38.22 -0.28 27.73
CA LEU A 801 -38.26 1.15 28.02
C LEU A 801 -39.37 1.89 27.26
N PHE A 802 -39.62 1.55 25.99
CA PHE A 802 -40.75 2.12 25.24
C PHE A 802 -42.10 1.78 25.89
N ASN A 803 -42.33 0.49 26.19
CA ASN A 803 -43.57 0.03 26.83
C ASN A 803 -43.73 0.64 28.23
N PHE A 804 -42.63 0.86 28.94
CA PHE A 804 -42.63 1.59 30.21
C PHE A 804 -43.16 3.03 30.03
N LYS A 805 -42.60 3.80 29.10
CA LYS A 805 -43.00 5.19 28.85
C LYS A 805 -44.42 5.32 28.28
N LYS A 806 -44.88 4.33 27.51
CA LYS A 806 -46.25 4.29 26.95
C LYS A 806 -47.34 4.38 28.03
N LYS A 807 -47.09 3.91 29.26
CA LYS A 807 -48.03 4.00 30.40
C LYS A 807 -48.42 5.44 30.74
N TYR A 808 -47.54 6.40 30.45
CA TYR A 808 -47.72 7.82 30.75
C TYR A 808 -48.50 8.57 29.66
N GLN A 809 -48.89 7.88 28.58
CA GLN A 809 -49.59 8.48 27.43
C GLN A 809 -48.91 9.76 26.90
N PRO A 810 -47.60 9.72 26.61
CA PRO A 810 -46.89 10.89 26.13
C PRO A 810 -47.30 11.27 24.70
N ASP A 811 -47.09 12.54 24.38
CA ASP A 811 -46.94 13.00 23.02
C ASP A 811 -45.57 12.56 22.48
N TRP A 812 -45.58 11.76 21.41
CA TRP A 812 -44.38 11.15 20.86
C TRP A 812 -43.75 12.04 19.79
N GLN A 813 -42.57 12.58 20.07
CA GLN A 813 -41.83 13.44 19.16
C GLN A 813 -40.75 12.66 18.41
N GLY A 814 -40.86 12.57 17.08
CA GLY A 814 -39.98 11.74 16.25
C GLY A 814 -38.50 12.17 16.28
N ARG A 815 -37.60 11.20 16.42
CA ARG A 815 -36.15 11.38 16.42
C ARG A 815 -35.48 10.65 15.26
N TYR A 816 -34.64 11.36 14.53
CA TYR A 816 -34.03 10.90 13.29
C TYR A 816 -32.50 10.88 13.37
N LEU A 817 -31.93 9.91 12.68
CA LEU A 817 -30.51 9.80 12.37
C LEU A 817 -30.30 10.31 10.94
N ALA A 818 -29.44 11.30 10.77
CA ALA A 818 -29.03 11.79 9.45
C ALA A 818 -27.58 11.42 9.17
N TYR A 819 -27.33 10.75 8.04
CA TYR A 819 -25.99 10.33 7.61
C TYR A 819 -25.79 10.49 6.09
N GLN A 820 -24.54 10.52 5.63
CA GLN A 820 -24.26 10.66 4.20
C GLN A 820 -24.59 9.36 3.44
N PRO A 821 -25.21 9.39 2.25
CA PRO A 821 -25.59 8.19 1.49
C PRO A 821 -24.44 7.21 1.23
N ARG A 822 -23.19 7.71 1.18
CA ARG A 822 -21.98 6.91 0.94
C ARG A 822 -21.49 6.15 2.17
N THR A 823 -22.00 6.46 3.35
CA THR A 823 -21.58 5.86 4.62
C THR A 823 -22.37 4.59 4.87
N SER A 824 -21.67 3.50 5.21
CA SER A 824 -22.33 2.24 5.57
C SER A 824 -23.08 2.40 6.89
N LEU A 825 -24.38 2.07 6.90
CA LEU A 825 -25.21 2.15 8.10
C LEU A 825 -24.66 1.30 9.26
N ALA A 826 -24.04 0.15 8.98
CA ALA A 826 -23.39 -0.66 10.02
C ALA A 826 -22.27 0.13 10.74
N MET A 827 -21.50 0.93 9.98
CA MET A 827 -20.50 1.80 10.57
C MET A 827 -21.10 3.00 11.30
N VAL A 828 -22.25 3.51 10.84
CA VAL A 828 -23.03 4.54 11.57
C VAL A 828 -23.47 4.00 12.93
N GLY A 829 -24.06 2.80 12.98
CA GLY A 829 -24.44 2.15 14.24
C GLY A 829 -23.26 1.93 15.17
N LEU A 830 -22.11 1.46 14.65
CA LEU A 830 -20.88 1.34 15.45
C LEU A 830 -20.33 2.68 15.93
N ALA A 831 -20.52 3.77 15.18
CA ALA A 831 -20.09 5.10 15.57
C ALA A 831 -20.97 5.66 16.68
N VAL A 832 -22.29 5.54 16.54
CA VAL A 832 -23.26 5.89 17.59
C VAL A 832 -22.94 5.11 18.86
N ALA A 833 -22.88 3.79 18.79
CA ALA A 833 -22.47 2.95 19.93
C ALA A 833 -21.11 3.34 20.52
N GLY A 834 -20.15 3.65 19.66
CA GLY A 834 -18.81 4.00 20.05
C GLY A 834 -18.70 5.29 20.84
N VAL A 835 -19.58 6.27 20.60
CA VAL A 835 -19.62 7.52 21.39
C VAL A 835 -20.35 7.35 22.73
N HIS A 836 -21.29 6.40 22.84
CA HIS A 836 -21.98 6.13 24.11
C HIS A 836 -21.10 5.35 25.11
N LEU A 837 -20.06 4.67 24.63
CA LEU A 837 -19.19 3.82 25.45
C LEU A 837 -17.87 4.53 25.77
N PRO A 838 -17.72 5.20 26.93
CA PRO A 838 -16.51 5.97 27.27
C PRO A 838 -15.25 5.10 27.35
N ARG A 839 -15.38 3.82 27.76
CA ARG A 839 -14.27 2.83 27.78
C ARG A 839 -14.09 2.09 26.45
N GLY A 840 -14.87 2.46 25.43
CA GLY A 840 -14.95 1.79 24.14
C GLY A 840 -15.46 0.34 24.23
N PHE A 841 -15.54 -0.32 23.07
CA PHE A 841 -16.05 -1.70 22.98
C PHE A 841 -15.26 -2.73 23.80
N ARG A 842 -14.00 -2.45 24.16
CA ARG A 842 -13.22 -3.33 25.05
C ARG A 842 -13.75 -3.36 26.48
N GLY A 843 -14.43 -2.28 26.91
CA GLY A 843 -15.08 -2.21 28.22
C GLY A 843 -16.19 -3.25 28.39
N LEU A 844 -16.86 -3.63 27.30
CA LEU A 844 -17.94 -4.63 27.29
C LEU A 844 -17.46 -6.07 27.55
N ILE A 845 -16.17 -6.37 27.33
CA ILE A 845 -15.61 -7.73 27.47
C ILE A 845 -15.11 -7.96 28.92
N ARG A 846 -15.01 -6.91 29.73
CA ARG A 846 -14.47 -6.95 31.10
C ARG A 846 -15.52 -6.80 32.20
N SER A 847 -16.81 -6.77 31.86
CA SER A 847 -17.91 -6.74 32.84
C SER A 847 -18.49 -8.13 33.05
#